data_AF-A0A8H4KXU1-F1
#
_entry.id   AF-A0A8H4KXU1-F1
#
_cell.length_a   1.000
_cell.length_b   1.000
_cell.length_c   1.000
_cell.angle_alpha   90.00
_cell.angle_beta   90.00
_cell.angle_gamma   90.00
#
_symmetry.space_group_name_H-M   'P 1'
#
loop_
_entity.id
_entity.type
_entity.pdbx_description
1 polymer ?
#
loop_
_entity_poly.entity_id
_entity_poly.type
_entity_poly.pdbx_seq_one_letter_code
_entity_poly.pdbx_strand_id
1 'polypeptide(L)'
;MSFFASEDLSLDPRFTELQEELRSVLFAGLSSLSPSRPCTPEKDADTQQTLSFSSATLTVPHARLIRYLQNWITECAPYLDKFDEDQHFQIQVPLMAQKSPALLYAMLAFSSRQMERRGLTHEGCDSLELYQESIRLLSPGLQAKDPNMLVTACILAVFELMSGGARNWKRHVEGCASLFEYFGVNGFSGGLPQAVFWCYARMELCGAIISDGAETTVLPLDEWVPPVPKSMASPDAAEKYVQNLFHQKSRSSPDTHANWAIYLCTKVCDLRFRRTQYLELGRADWHDNRPFSEQWQQLWNELQFWLNERSPEMRPIKIAEADHKQVFPTILFAHWAAISSNQVYHAACILMLEMCPPEQDLNSQCLALWHARQKPDTMSSPRPTISVLGSLNIDLVSYVPHHPLPGETITASHFNVFPGGKGANQAVACAKLSRTSALLDPSVDVVMIGAIGGDTYGEVLLDSLKSYGVETSPVIVNKNEETGSATGIAMIVVDEPSGQNRIILSPGANGSLRPTQFTTLPGPTPTLLIMQLEIPLETVLQALKTAKTLGIPVLLNPAPAQVLPSEVYEGLAHLVLNETEAALLSDLNEEDLEDISTVQKVADQFLARGVRNVVITLGGRGAYYANMTGSKGLIPALKVDVVDTTAAGDTFIGAYAVDAANAMVRPEEFDIKGAIKKSIQAASKTVSRKGAQVSIPWKDEMGSATL
;
A
#
# COMPACT_ATOMS: atom_id res chain seq x y z
N MET A 1 22.33 1.95 -0.72
CA MET A 1 22.38 3.29 -1.34
C MET A 1 21.23 4.09 -0.77
N SER A 2 21.51 4.96 0.20
CA SER A 2 20.51 5.89 0.74
C SER A 2 20.24 6.97 -0.29
N PHE A 3 19.08 6.94 -0.93
CA PHE A 3 18.63 8.04 -1.78
C PHE A 3 18.01 9.11 -0.88
N PHE A 4 18.64 10.27 -0.86
CA PHE A 4 18.13 11.49 -0.24
C PHE A 4 16.71 11.79 -0.74
N ALA A 5 15.84 12.22 0.17
CA ALA A 5 14.53 12.76 -0.15
C ALA A 5 14.69 13.92 -1.14
N SER A 6 14.27 13.74 -2.39
CA SER A 6 14.01 14.86 -3.29
C SER A 6 12.82 15.63 -2.72
N GLU A 7 12.95 16.94 -2.49
CA GLU A 7 11.87 17.81 -2.00
C GLU A 7 10.55 17.52 -2.75
N ASP A 8 9.53 17.12 -1.98
CA ASP A 8 8.18 16.96 -2.48
C ASP A 8 7.60 18.36 -2.72
N LEU A 9 7.52 18.77 -3.98
CA LEU A 9 7.00 20.09 -4.36
C LEU A 9 5.55 20.27 -3.92
N SER A 10 4.81 19.19 -3.65
CA SER A 10 3.45 19.29 -3.08
C SER A 10 3.40 19.96 -1.70
N LEU A 11 4.54 20.03 -0.99
CA LEU A 11 4.69 20.72 0.29
C LEU A 11 5.17 22.17 0.12
N ASP A 12 5.56 22.59 -1.10
CA ASP A 12 5.96 23.96 -1.40
C ASP A 12 4.70 24.83 -1.62
N PRO A 13 4.47 25.86 -0.79
CA PRO A 13 3.35 26.79 -0.96
C PRO A 13 3.33 27.46 -2.34
N ARG A 14 4.50 27.77 -2.90
CA ARG A 14 4.62 28.44 -4.20
C ARG A 14 4.15 27.54 -5.35
N PHE A 15 4.42 26.25 -5.26
CA PHE A 15 3.91 25.28 -6.23
C PHE A 15 2.38 25.19 -6.17
N THR A 16 1.82 25.15 -4.96
CA THR A 16 0.36 25.13 -4.74
C THR A 16 -0.32 26.39 -5.29
N GLU A 17 0.28 27.58 -5.09
CA GLU A 17 -0.20 28.84 -5.66
C GLU A 17 -0.20 28.82 -7.20
N LEU A 18 0.89 28.36 -7.82
CA LEU A 18 1.00 28.27 -9.27
C LEU A 18 0.01 27.27 -9.89
N GLN A 19 -0.33 26.18 -9.18
CA GLN A 19 -1.37 25.25 -9.62
C GLN A 19 -2.76 25.91 -9.65
N GLU A 20 -3.10 26.69 -8.61
CA GLU A 20 -4.36 27.44 -8.60
C GLU A 20 -4.36 28.55 -9.66
N GLU A 21 -3.22 29.18 -9.92
CA GLU A 21 -3.06 30.14 -11.02
C GLU A 21 -3.29 29.47 -12.39
N LEU A 22 -2.66 28.33 -12.67
CA LEU A 22 -2.86 27.60 -13.94
C LEU A 22 -4.33 27.21 -14.12
N ARG A 23 -4.96 26.66 -13.07
CA ARG A 23 -6.40 26.33 -13.10
C ARG A 23 -7.24 27.56 -13.42
N SER A 24 -7.00 28.67 -12.73
CA SER A 24 -7.70 29.93 -12.97
C SER A 24 -7.54 30.40 -14.42
N VAL A 25 -6.32 30.35 -14.97
CA VAL A 25 -6.02 30.74 -16.35
C VAL A 25 -6.77 29.85 -17.36
N LEU A 26 -6.78 28.53 -17.16
CA LEU A 26 -7.47 27.59 -18.04
C LEU A 26 -8.99 27.84 -18.06
N PHE A 27 -9.63 27.99 -16.90
CA PHE A 27 -11.08 28.23 -16.81
C PHE A 27 -11.50 29.64 -17.23
N ALA A 28 -10.72 30.68 -16.89
CA ALA A 28 -10.98 32.05 -17.32
C ALA A 28 -10.80 32.21 -18.83
N GLY A 29 -9.77 31.56 -19.40
CA GLY A 29 -9.55 31.49 -20.84
C GLY A 29 -10.77 30.91 -21.56
N LEU A 30 -11.26 29.75 -21.12
CA LEU A 30 -12.45 29.10 -21.67
C LEU A 30 -13.74 29.93 -21.55
N SER A 31 -13.92 30.64 -20.42
CA SER A 31 -15.06 31.53 -20.22
C SER A 31 -15.04 32.70 -21.22
N SER A 32 -13.87 33.21 -21.56
CA SER A 32 -13.69 34.26 -22.59
C SER A 32 -13.90 33.75 -24.02
N LEU A 33 -13.83 32.43 -24.24
CA LEU A 33 -13.99 31.76 -25.53
C LEU A 33 -15.45 31.40 -25.86
N SER A 34 -16.37 31.56 -24.90
CA SER A 34 -17.82 31.37 -25.08
C SER A 34 -18.43 32.50 -25.92
N PRO A 35 -19.37 32.21 -26.84
CA PRO A 35 -19.72 33.14 -27.91
C PRO A 35 -20.52 34.34 -27.38
N SER A 36 -19.87 35.50 -27.29
CA SER A 36 -20.54 36.80 -27.34
C SER A 36 -20.18 37.52 -28.65
N ARG A 37 -21.09 37.39 -29.62
CA ARG A 37 -21.17 38.08 -30.93
C ARG A 37 -20.09 37.76 -31.99
N PRO A 38 -20.45 37.77 -33.29
CA PRO A 38 -19.49 37.54 -34.36
C PRO A 38 -18.60 38.78 -34.53
N CYS A 39 -17.31 38.65 -34.23
CA CYS A 39 -16.30 39.60 -34.69
C CYS A 39 -15.73 39.13 -36.03
N THR A 40 -15.62 40.09 -36.95
CA THR A 40 -14.97 40.02 -38.26
C THR A 40 -13.55 39.45 -38.16
N PRO A 41 -13.06 38.72 -39.20
CA PRO A 41 -11.71 38.17 -39.19
C PRO A 41 -10.69 39.30 -39.28
N GLU A 42 -9.88 39.49 -38.24
CA GLU A 42 -8.67 40.30 -38.31
C GLU A 42 -7.53 39.48 -38.93
N LYS A 43 -6.79 40.15 -39.82
CA LYS A 43 -5.71 39.59 -40.63
C LYS A 43 -4.56 39.07 -39.76
N ASP A 44 -3.97 37.96 -40.22
CA ASP A 44 -2.70 37.42 -39.76
C ASP A 44 -1.65 38.53 -39.61
N ALA A 45 -1.36 38.90 -38.36
CA ALA A 45 -0.19 39.67 -38.01
C ALA A 45 1.00 38.70 -37.95
N ASP A 46 1.72 38.63 -39.07
CA ASP A 46 2.95 37.88 -39.24
C ASP A 46 4.08 38.54 -38.41
N THR A 47 4.00 38.39 -37.08
CA THR A 47 5.05 38.82 -36.15
C THR A 47 6.06 37.69 -36.06
N GLN A 48 7.10 37.74 -36.91
CA GLN A 48 8.31 36.93 -36.73
C GLN A 48 9.04 37.34 -35.43
N GLN A 49 8.55 36.90 -34.27
CA GLN A 49 9.34 36.88 -33.05
C GLN A 49 10.30 35.70 -33.13
N THR A 50 11.50 35.97 -33.62
CA THR A 50 12.63 35.05 -33.48
C THR A 50 12.99 34.94 -32.01
N LEU A 51 13.01 33.71 -31.47
CA LEU A 51 13.40 33.40 -30.10
C LEU A 51 14.73 34.07 -29.75
N SER A 52 14.66 35.08 -28.89
CA SER A 52 15.79 35.61 -28.17
C SER A 52 15.60 35.22 -26.72
N PHE A 53 16.39 34.26 -26.22
CA PHE A 53 16.47 33.95 -24.78
C PHE A 53 16.88 35.18 -23.93
N SER A 54 17.19 36.33 -24.55
CA SER A 54 17.55 37.59 -23.90
C SER A 54 16.35 38.44 -23.42
N SER A 55 15.10 38.09 -23.73
CA SER A 55 13.94 38.95 -23.36
C SER A 55 13.18 38.53 -22.11
N ALA A 56 13.50 37.38 -21.50
CA ALA A 56 12.87 36.91 -20.27
C ALA A 56 13.81 37.08 -19.06
N THR A 57 13.27 37.53 -17.94
CA THR A 57 13.91 37.66 -16.61
C THR A 57 14.23 36.31 -15.97
N LEU A 58 14.73 35.34 -16.75
CA LEU A 58 15.08 34.02 -16.25
C LEU A 58 16.45 34.07 -15.56
N THR A 59 16.51 33.53 -14.35
CA THR A 59 17.76 33.33 -13.61
C THR A 59 18.52 32.08 -14.07
N VAL A 60 17.85 31.22 -14.85
CA VAL A 60 18.39 29.95 -15.36
C VAL A 60 19.43 30.19 -16.49
N PRO A 61 20.70 29.79 -16.31
CA PRO A 61 21.75 29.86 -17.32
C PRO A 61 21.40 29.10 -18.61
N HIS A 62 21.75 29.67 -19.76
CA HIS A 62 21.55 29.04 -21.08
C HIS A 62 22.10 27.62 -21.19
N ALA A 63 23.25 27.32 -20.57
CA ALA A 63 23.83 25.98 -20.59
C ALA A 63 22.91 24.93 -19.94
N ARG A 64 22.16 25.30 -18.89
CA ARG A 64 21.18 24.42 -18.25
C ARG A 64 19.95 24.24 -19.13
N LEU A 65 19.45 25.30 -19.77
CA LEU A 65 18.33 25.21 -20.72
C LEU A 65 18.63 24.26 -21.89
N ILE A 66 19.86 24.31 -22.44
CA ILE A 66 20.29 23.37 -23.50
C ILE A 66 20.27 21.92 -22.97
N ARG A 67 20.74 21.70 -21.74
CA ARG A 67 20.72 20.38 -21.11
C ARG A 67 19.30 19.86 -20.89
N TYR A 68 18.36 20.73 -20.51
CA TYR A 68 16.95 20.38 -20.40
C TYR A 68 16.32 20.05 -21.75
N LEU A 69 16.68 20.74 -22.84
CA LEU A 69 16.24 20.36 -24.19
C LEU A 69 16.78 18.99 -24.62
N GLN A 70 18.05 18.71 -24.34
CA GLN A 70 18.64 17.40 -24.63
C GLN A 70 17.90 16.30 -23.86
N ASN A 71 17.70 16.50 -22.55
CA ASN A 71 16.98 15.58 -21.70
C ASN A 71 15.51 15.41 -22.13
N TRP A 72 14.87 16.46 -22.66
CA TRP A 72 13.53 16.34 -23.21
C TRP A 72 13.48 15.29 -24.32
N ILE A 73 14.38 15.39 -25.29
CA ILE A 73 14.42 14.52 -26.47
C ILE A 73 14.78 13.08 -26.10
N THR A 74 15.71 12.89 -25.15
CA THR A 74 16.24 11.56 -24.84
C THR A 74 15.48 10.82 -23.74
N GLU A 75 14.92 11.54 -22.76
CA GLU A 75 14.44 10.94 -21.50
C GLU A 75 13.01 11.37 -21.12
N CYS A 76 12.42 12.39 -21.74
CA CYS A 76 11.05 12.83 -21.44
C CYS A 76 10.06 12.42 -22.52
N ALA A 77 10.28 12.91 -23.74
CA ALA A 77 9.39 12.72 -24.87
C ALA A 77 9.10 11.24 -25.18
N PRO A 78 10.07 10.30 -25.12
CA PRO A 78 9.79 8.89 -25.37
C PRO A 78 8.72 8.28 -24.44
N TYR A 79 8.54 8.81 -23.22
CA TYR A 79 7.46 8.38 -22.32
C TYR A 79 6.11 8.99 -22.68
N LEU A 80 6.10 10.21 -23.22
CA LEU A 80 4.89 10.86 -23.71
C LEU A 80 4.43 10.22 -25.03
N ASP A 81 5.36 9.78 -25.87
CA ASP A 81 5.09 9.11 -27.16
C ASP A 81 4.66 7.64 -27.00
N LYS A 82 4.26 7.18 -25.79
CA LYS A 82 4.17 5.75 -25.43
C LYS A 82 3.40 4.84 -26.41
N PHE A 83 2.41 5.41 -27.08
CA PHE A 83 1.57 4.77 -28.10
C PHE A 83 1.47 5.69 -29.32
N ASP A 84 2.61 6.23 -29.73
CA ASP A 84 2.76 7.18 -30.82
C ASP A 84 4.09 6.92 -31.57
N GLU A 85 4.03 6.06 -32.58
CA GLU A 85 5.16 5.68 -33.44
C GLU A 85 5.68 6.86 -34.28
N ASP A 86 4.83 7.86 -34.54
CA ASP A 86 5.19 9.10 -35.23
C ASP A 86 6.01 10.07 -34.35
N GLN A 87 6.16 9.75 -33.04
CA GLN A 87 7.02 10.46 -32.09
C GLN A 87 6.73 11.96 -32.04
N HIS A 88 5.46 12.34 -31.93
CA HIS A 88 5.05 13.73 -32.01
C HIS A 88 5.66 14.58 -30.89
N PHE A 89 5.79 14.06 -29.67
CA PHE A 89 6.42 14.79 -28.55
C PHE A 89 7.93 14.90 -28.70
N GLN A 90 8.59 13.91 -29.32
CA GLN A 90 10.03 13.91 -29.51
C GLN A 90 10.47 14.75 -30.71
N ILE A 91 9.66 14.80 -31.78
CA ILE A 91 10.02 15.45 -33.04
C ILE A 91 9.23 16.74 -33.27
N GLN A 92 7.90 16.66 -33.31
CA GLN A 92 7.06 17.78 -33.73
C GLN A 92 6.94 18.87 -32.65
N VAL A 93 6.77 18.49 -31.38
CA VAL A 93 6.61 19.44 -30.26
C VAL A 93 7.82 20.36 -30.11
N PRO A 94 9.09 19.90 -30.16
CA PRO A 94 10.24 20.79 -30.15
C PRO A 94 10.30 21.78 -31.31
N LEU A 95 9.84 21.39 -32.50
CA LEU A 95 9.79 22.29 -33.66
C LEU A 95 8.72 23.38 -33.46
N MET A 96 7.57 23.02 -32.87
CA MET A 96 6.51 23.97 -32.53
C MET A 96 6.94 24.94 -31.41
N ALA A 97 7.67 24.43 -30.42
CA ALA A 97 8.21 25.23 -29.31
C ALA A 97 9.15 26.35 -29.78
N GLN A 98 9.76 26.23 -30.97
CA GLN A 98 10.56 27.31 -31.56
C GLN A 98 9.75 28.59 -31.82
N LYS A 99 8.42 28.47 -31.99
CA LYS A 99 7.52 29.59 -32.26
C LYS A 99 6.53 29.83 -31.12
N SER A 100 6.55 29.00 -30.07
CA SER A 100 5.65 29.08 -28.93
C SER A 100 6.45 29.10 -27.63
N PRO A 101 6.73 30.29 -27.08
CA PRO A 101 7.48 30.43 -25.83
C PRO A 101 6.82 29.71 -24.64
N ALA A 102 5.48 29.71 -24.55
CA ALA A 102 4.77 28.98 -23.50
C ALA A 102 5.05 27.47 -23.58
N LEU A 103 4.96 26.89 -24.78
CA LEU A 103 5.25 25.47 -25.01
C LEU A 103 6.71 25.13 -24.69
N LEU A 104 7.65 26.00 -25.09
CA LEU A 104 9.07 25.84 -24.79
C LEU A 104 9.32 25.77 -23.28
N TYR A 105 8.74 26.68 -22.49
CA TYR A 105 8.92 26.68 -21.04
C TYR A 105 8.23 25.49 -20.36
N ALA A 106 7.06 25.06 -20.84
CA ALA A 106 6.42 23.83 -20.35
C ALA A 106 7.33 22.59 -20.52
N MET A 107 7.94 22.44 -21.71
CA MET A 107 8.88 21.34 -21.99
C MET A 107 10.11 21.39 -21.07
N LEU A 108 10.67 22.58 -20.89
CA LEU A 108 11.85 22.79 -20.06
C LEU A 108 11.55 22.56 -18.58
N ALA A 109 10.39 22.99 -18.09
CA ALA A 109 9.92 22.76 -16.72
C ALA A 109 9.77 21.26 -16.45
N PHE A 110 9.12 20.53 -17.35
CA PHE A 110 8.99 19.07 -17.29
C PHE A 110 10.36 18.38 -17.26
N SER A 111 11.24 18.75 -18.16
CA SER A 111 12.57 18.16 -18.26
C SER A 111 13.44 18.44 -17.02
N SER A 112 13.44 19.69 -16.53
CA SER A 112 14.14 20.05 -15.30
C SER A 112 13.67 19.21 -14.12
N ARG A 113 12.34 19.08 -13.96
CA ARG A 113 11.78 18.33 -12.85
C ARG A 113 12.08 16.84 -12.92
N GLN A 114 12.05 16.25 -14.11
CA GLN A 114 12.45 14.86 -14.30
C GLN A 114 13.90 14.63 -13.87
N MET A 115 14.80 15.57 -14.18
CA MET A 115 16.21 15.50 -13.77
C MET A 115 16.38 15.68 -12.26
N GLU A 116 15.65 16.61 -11.64
CA GLU A 116 15.62 16.82 -10.18
C GLU A 116 15.20 15.54 -9.45
N ARG A 117 14.14 14.87 -9.94
CA ARG A 117 13.65 13.60 -9.37
C ARG A 117 14.65 12.45 -9.50
N ARG A 118 15.56 12.50 -10.48
CA ARG A 118 16.65 11.54 -10.65
C ARG A 118 17.92 11.91 -9.89
N GLY A 119 17.94 13.02 -9.17
CA GLY A 119 19.12 13.53 -8.47
C GLY A 119 20.24 13.99 -9.42
N LEU A 120 19.90 14.40 -10.65
CA LEU A 120 20.87 14.83 -11.67
C LEU A 120 21.19 16.33 -11.63
N THR A 121 20.46 17.08 -10.81
CA THR A 121 20.62 18.51 -10.53
C THR A 121 20.66 18.71 -9.01
N HIS A 122 21.60 19.55 -8.52
CA HIS A 122 21.87 19.73 -7.09
C HIS A 122 21.62 21.15 -6.58
N GLU A 123 21.31 22.13 -7.44
CA GLU A 123 21.19 23.54 -7.07
C GLU A 123 20.05 24.24 -7.85
N GLY A 124 18.97 24.63 -7.16
CA GLY A 124 17.90 25.49 -7.67
C GLY A 124 16.62 24.76 -8.14
N CYS A 125 15.44 25.28 -7.77
CA CYS A 125 14.13 24.88 -8.30
C CYS A 125 13.89 25.53 -9.69
N ASP A 126 14.75 25.25 -10.66
CA ASP A 126 14.60 25.73 -12.05
C ASP A 126 13.23 25.31 -12.62
N SER A 127 12.74 24.12 -12.24
CA SER A 127 11.43 23.61 -12.62
C SER A 127 10.28 24.56 -12.28
N LEU A 128 10.26 25.14 -11.08
CA LEU A 128 9.19 26.06 -10.65
C LEU A 128 9.24 27.40 -11.39
N GLU A 129 10.44 27.94 -11.64
CA GLU A 129 10.60 29.20 -12.37
C GLU A 129 10.14 29.05 -13.84
N LEU A 130 10.53 27.95 -14.48
CA LEU A 130 10.12 27.63 -15.85
C LEU A 130 8.61 27.33 -15.93
N TYR A 131 8.06 26.65 -14.92
CA TYR A 131 6.63 26.40 -14.81
C TYR A 131 5.82 27.70 -14.69
N GLN A 132 6.26 28.62 -13.84
CA GLN A 132 5.64 29.94 -13.69
C GLN A 132 5.64 30.75 -14.99
N GLU A 133 6.77 30.80 -15.71
CA GLU A 133 6.84 31.53 -16.99
C GLU A 133 5.97 30.90 -18.07
N SER A 134 5.82 29.57 -18.08
CA SER A 134 4.88 28.89 -18.96
C SER A 134 3.44 29.30 -18.69
N ILE A 135 3.01 29.34 -17.42
CA ILE A 135 1.65 29.75 -17.03
C ILE A 135 1.36 31.19 -17.47
N ARG A 136 2.31 32.10 -17.20
CA ARG A 136 2.19 33.53 -17.54
C ARG A 136 1.95 33.75 -19.03
N LEU A 137 2.60 32.94 -19.88
CA LEU A 137 2.51 33.04 -21.34
C LEU A 137 1.36 32.21 -21.94
N LEU A 138 0.71 31.36 -21.14
CA LEU A 138 -0.44 30.56 -21.56
C LEU A 138 -1.71 31.43 -21.73
N SER A 139 -1.93 32.41 -20.84
CA SER A 139 -3.16 33.22 -20.83
C SER A 139 -3.41 34.01 -22.13
N PRO A 140 -2.42 34.72 -22.71
CA PRO A 140 -2.61 35.40 -24.00
C PRO A 140 -2.85 34.42 -25.17
N GLY A 141 -2.21 33.26 -25.15
CA GLY A 141 -2.35 32.26 -26.21
C GLY A 141 -3.74 31.61 -26.22
N LEU A 142 -4.37 31.43 -25.05
CA LEU A 142 -5.75 30.96 -24.94
C LEU A 142 -6.74 31.98 -25.52
N GLN A 143 -6.53 33.28 -25.28
CA GLN A 143 -7.35 34.34 -25.89
C GLN A 143 -7.21 34.38 -27.42
N ALA A 144 -6.02 34.08 -27.92
CA ALA A 144 -5.71 34.01 -29.35
C ALA A 144 -6.16 32.70 -30.03
N LYS A 145 -6.75 31.76 -29.28
CA LYS A 145 -7.18 30.43 -29.77
C LYS A 145 -6.05 29.61 -30.41
N ASP A 146 -4.83 29.76 -29.90
CA ASP A 146 -3.68 29.02 -30.42
C ASP A 146 -3.82 27.52 -30.09
N PRO A 147 -3.86 26.61 -31.09
CA PRO A 147 -3.93 25.17 -30.85
C PRO A 147 -2.73 24.62 -30.04
N ASN A 148 -1.60 25.33 -30.00
CA ASN A 148 -0.45 24.96 -29.16
C ASN A 148 -0.77 25.00 -27.66
N MET A 149 -1.83 25.71 -27.25
CA MET A 149 -2.22 25.81 -25.84
C MET A 149 -2.70 24.48 -25.28
N LEU A 150 -3.37 23.65 -26.10
CA LEU A 150 -3.77 22.31 -25.69
C LEU A 150 -2.55 21.43 -25.39
N VAL A 151 -1.53 21.49 -26.26
CA VAL A 151 -0.26 20.77 -26.09
C VAL A 151 0.47 21.25 -24.84
N THR A 152 0.53 22.57 -24.64
CA THR A 152 1.18 23.21 -23.50
C THR A 152 0.51 22.79 -22.20
N ALA A 153 -0.83 22.90 -22.12
CA ALA A 153 -1.61 22.50 -20.95
C ALA A 153 -1.44 21.01 -20.62
N CYS A 154 -1.44 20.14 -21.63
CA CYS A 154 -1.22 18.71 -21.43
C CYS A 154 0.17 18.42 -20.83
N ILE A 155 1.23 19.06 -21.32
CA ILE A 155 2.60 18.90 -20.76
C ILE A 155 2.68 19.42 -19.32
N LEU A 156 2.03 20.55 -19.01
CA LEU A 156 1.96 21.10 -17.66
C LEU A 156 1.17 20.17 -16.71
N ALA A 157 0.12 19.51 -17.17
CA ALA A 157 -0.60 18.51 -16.38
C ALA A 157 0.29 17.29 -16.05
N VAL A 158 1.11 16.81 -16.99
CA VAL A 158 2.10 15.75 -16.72
C VAL A 158 3.15 16.22 -15.71
N PHE A 159 3.62 17.47 -15.82
CA PHE A 159 4.53 18.08 -14.86
C PHE A 159 3.93 18.11 -13.45
N GLU A 160 2.67 18.51 -13.31
CA GLU A 160 1.99 18.54 -12.02
C GLU A 160 1.84 17.14 -11.42
N LEU A 161 1.48 16.13 -12.21
CA LEU A 161 1.40 14.74 -11.74
C LEU A 161 2.76 14.18 -11.28
N MET A 162 3.86 14.62 -11.89
CA MET A 162 5.21 14.25 -11.46
C MET A 162 5.65 14.99 -10.19
N SER A 163 5.06 16.16 -9.91
CA SER A 163 5.48 17.07 -8.84
C SER A 163 4.57 17.05 -7.61
N GLY A 164 3.31 16.63 -7.77
CA GLY A 164 2.28 16.58 -6.75
C GLY A 164 2.05 15.19 -6.16
N GLY A 165 1.23 15.13 -5.09
CA GLY A 165 0.79 13.86 -4.50
C GLY A 165 -0.26 13.15 -5.36
N ALA A 166 -0.13 11.83 -5.52
CA ALA A 166 -0.98 10.98 -6.36
C ALA A 166 -2.51 11.09 -6.07
N ARG A 167 -2.89 11.58 -4.88
CA ARG A 167 -4.29 11.72 -4.44
C ARG A 167 -5.00 12.96 -5.00
N ASN A 168 -4.27 13.94 -5.56
CA ASN A 168 -4.86 15.17 -6.12
C ASN A 168 -4.90 15.18 -7.66
N TRP A 169 -4.77 14.00 -8.30
CA TRP A 169 -4.64 13.85 -9.75
C TRP A 169 -5.72 14.61 -10.55
N LYS A 170 -6.96 14.62 -10.05
CA LYS A 170 -8.10 15.24 -10.72
C LYS A 170 -7.90 16.73 -10.96
N ARG A 171 -7.35 17.43 -9.97
CA ARG A 171 -7.07 18.87 -10.07
C ARG A 171 -6.08 19.19 -11.20
N HIS A 172 -5.17 18.26 -11.50
CA HIS A 172 -4.12 18.42 -12.50
C HIS A 172 -4.62 18.24 -13.94
N VAL A 173 -5.69 17.46 -14.13
CA VAL A 173 -6.20 17.13 -15.48
C VAL A 173 -7.49 17.87 -15.85
N GLU A 174 -8.21 18.44 -14.88
CA GLU A 174 -9.50 19.10 -15.09
C GLU A 174 -9.47 20.23 -16.14
N GLY A 175 -8.47 21.11 -16.10
CA GLY A 175 -8.37 22.20 -17.06
C GLY A 175 -8.06 21.72 -18.49
N CYS A 176 -7.38 20.58 -18.63
CA CYS A 176 -7.14 19.97 -19.94
C CYS A 176 -8.43 19.38 -20.52
N ALA A 177 -9.26 18.72 -19.69
CA ALA A 177 -10.53 18.12 -20.12
C ALA A 177 -11.41 19.13 -20.87
N SER A 178 -11.58 20.32 -20.31
CA SER A 178 -12.40 21.38 -20.91
C SER A 178 -11.78 21.95 -22.20
N LEU A 179 -10.45 21.93 -22.35
CA LEU A 179 -9.81 22.30 -23.61
C LEU A 179 -10.02 21.25 -24.70
N PHE A 180 -9.96 19.95 -24.37
CA PHE A 180 -10.25 18.88 -25.33
C PHE A 180 -11.68 18.99 -25.87
N GLU A 181 -12.66 19.22 -24.99
CA GLU A 181 -14.06 19.45 -25.38
C GLU A 181 -14.18 20.69 -26.28
N TYR A 182 -13.55 21.81 -25.90
CA TYR A 182 -13.59 23.05 -26.67
C TYR A 182 -13.01 22.91 -28.09
N PHE A 183 -11.85 22.26 -28.21
CA PHE A 183 -11.19 22.05 -29.51
C PHE A 183 -11.76 20.86 -30.30
N GLY A 184 -12.68 20.09 -29.72
CA GLY A 184 -13.26 18.89 -30.33
C GLY A 184 -12.22 17.81 -30.63
N VAL A 185 -11.21 17.68 -29.76
CA VAL A 185 -10.11 16.72 -29.91
C VAL A 185 -10.42 15.45 -29.13
N ASN A 186 -10.35 14.31 -29.81
CA ASN A 186 -10.60 12.98 -29.24
C ASN A 186 -9.52 11.98 -29.68
N GLY A 187 -9.65 10.72 -29.26
CA GLY A 187 -8.68 9.66 -29.54
C GLY A 187 -8.50 9.28 -31.02
N PHE A 188 -9.27 9.88 -31.92
CA PHE A 188 -9.25 9.61 -33.37
C PHE A 188 -9.00 10.87 -34.21
N SER A 189 -8.60 11.99 -33.60
CA SER A 189 -8.36 13.26 -34.31
C SER A 189 -7.17 13.20 -35.30
N GLY A 190 -6.35 12.15 -35.27
CA GLY A 190 -5.13 12.01 -36.07
C GLY A 190 -3.99 12.95 -35.66
N GLY A 191 -2.77 12.61 -36.06
CA GLY A 191 -1.56 13.41 -35.85
C GLY A 191 -1.33 13.84 -34.40
N LEU A 192 -0.73 15.02 -34.22
CA LEU A 192 -0.42 15.57 -32.90
C LEU A 192 -1.64 15.68 -31.95
N PRO A 193 -2.83 16.18 -32.38
CA PRO A 193 -3.99 16.22 -31.49
C PRO A 193 -4.36 14.87 -30.87
N GLN A 194 -4.28 13.78 -31.65
CA GLN A 194 -4.52 12.43 -31.16
C GLN A 194 -3.42 11.96 -30.20
N ALA A 195 -2.15 12.22 -30.51
CA ALA A 195 -1.03 11.88 -29.62
C ALA A 195 -1.18 12.57 -28.24
N VAL A 196 -1.54 13.86 -28.27
CA VAL A 196 -1.78 14.67 -27.06
C VAL A 196 -2.99 14.16 -26.28
N PHE A 197 -4.06 13.76 -26.96
CA PHE A 197 -5.24 13.14 -26.34
C PHE A 197 -4.88 11.84 -25.62
N TRP A 198 -4.15 10.92 -26.26
CA TRP A 198 -3.80 9.64 -25.62
C TRP A 198 -2.73 9.77 -24.54
N CYS A 199 -1.94 10.84 -24.54
CA CYS A 199 -1.15 11.24 -23.37
C CYS A 199 -2.05 11.63 -22.19
N TYR A 200 -3.05 12.47 -22.43
CA TYR A 200 -4.04 12.87 -21.44
C TYR A 200 -4.88 11.70 -20.90
N ALA A 201 -5.41 10.86 -21.79
CA ALA A 201 -6.21 9.69 -21.44
C ALA A 201 -5.48 8.74 -20.47
N ARG A 202 -4.15 8.60 -20.62
CA ARG A 202 -3.33 7.80 -19.70
C ARG A 202 -3.25 8.41 -18.29
N MET A 203 -3.22 9.74 -18.18
CA MET A 203 -3.25 10.43 -16.90
C MET A 203 -4.59 10.18 -16.18
N GLU A 204 -5.70 10.30 -16.90
CA GLU A 204 -7.05 10.01 -16.39
C GLU A 204 -7.20 8.56 -15.94
N LEU A 205 -6.70 7.61 -16.74
CA LEU A 205 -6.73 6.19 -16.37
C LEU A 205 -5.93 5.92 -15.08
N CYS A 206 -4.72 6.48 -14.95
CA CYS A 206 -3.94 6.35 -13.73
C CYS A 206 -4.71 6.89 -12.51
N GLY A 207 -5.34 8.04 -12.65
CA GLY A 207 -6.21 8.62 -11.63
C GLY A 207 -7.37 7.71 -11.24
N ALA A 208 -8.12 7.21 -12.22
CA ALA A 208 -9.26 6.34 -11.99
C ALA A 208 -8.88 5.01 -11.32
N ILE A 209 -7.71 4.44 -11.63
CA ILE A 209 -7.17 3.26 -10.94
C ILE A 209 -6.82 3.59 -9.49
N ILE A 210 -6.16 4.74 -9.23
CA ILE A 210 -5.76 5.15 -7.87
C ILE A 210 -6.98 5.43 -6.98
N SER A 211 -8.05 5.99 -7.55
CA SER A 211 -9.28 6.28 -6.82
C SER A 211 -10.08 5.03 -6.45
N ASP A 212 -9.74 3.85 -6.99
CA ASP A 212 -10.31 2.54 -6.64
C ASP A 212 -11.86 2.47 -6.65
N GLY A 213 -12.49 3.21 -7.56
CA GLY A 213 -13.96 3.30 -7.67
C GLY A 213 -14.61 4.41 -6.84
N ALA A 214 -13.84 5.26 -6.14
CA ALA A 214 -14.36 6.46 -5.48
C ALA A 214 -14.65 7.60 -6.47
N GLU A 215 -13.88 7.69 -7.56
CA GLU A 215 -14.03 8.72 -8.61
C GLU A 215 -13.91 8.09 -10.01
N THR A 216 -14.55 8.72 -11.01
CA THR A 216 -14.42 8.39 -12.45
C THR A 216 -13.60 9.48 -13.19
N THR A 217 -13.42 9.34 -14.50
CA THR A 217 -12.72 10.30 -15.35
C THR A 217 -13.40 11.66 -15.35
N VAL A 218 -12.62 12.72 -15.57
CA VAL A 218 -13.11 14.09 -15.72
C VAL A 218 -13.76 14.26 -17.08
N LEU A 219 -13.10 13.82 -18.15
CA LEU A 219 -13.69 13.83 -19.49
C LEU A 219 -14.58 12.58 -19.63
N PRO A 220 -15.88 12.73 -19.94
CA PRO A 220 -16.77 11.59 -20.15
C PRO A 220 -16.25 10.66 -21.25
N LEU A 221 -16.40 9.35 -21.08
CA LEU A 221 -15.90 8.34 -22.02
C LEU A 221 -16.46 8.50 -23.44
N ASP A 222 -17.67 9.04 -23.58
CA ASP A 222 -18.30 9.28 -24.89
C ASP A 222 -17.56 10.35 -25.72
N GLU A 223 -16.84 11.26 -25.05
CA GLU A 223 -16.02 12.29 -25.70
C GLU A 223 -14.63 11.77 -26.12
N TRP A 224 -14.24 10.56 -25.70
CA TRP A 224 -12.96 9.96 -26.08
C TRP A 224 -12.97 9.40 -27.50
N VAL A 225 -14.16 9.20 -28.05
CA VAL A 225 -14.42 8.62 -29.37
C VAL A 225 -15.22 9.62 -30.22
N PRO A 226 -15.21 9.49 -31.56
CA PRO A 226 -16.10 10.25 -32.42
C PRO A 226 -17.57 10.02 -32.04
N PRO A 227 -18.42 11.06 -32.15
CA PRO A 227 -19.82 10.98 -31.72
C PRO A 227 -20.56 9.86 -32.47
N VAL A 228 -21.23 9.01 -31.71
CA VAL A 228 -22.02 7.90 -32.25
C VAL A 228 -23.20 8.45 -33.05
N PRO A 229 -23.48 7.94 -34.27
CA PRO A 229 -24.61 8.40 -35.06
C PRO A 229 -25.94 8.28 -34.31
N LYS A 230 -26.73 9.36 -34.27
CA LYS A 230 -28.05 9.43 -33.58
C LYS A 230 -29.07 8.38 -34.06
N SER A 231 -28.83 7.75 -35.20
CA SER A 231 -29.63 6.63 -35.71
C SER A 231 -29.47 5.33 -34.92
N MET A 232 -28.44 5.22 -34.05
CA MET A 232 -28.24 4.09 -33.15
C MET A 232 -28.87 4.42 -31.79
N ALA A 233 -30.05 3.83 -31.51
CA ALA A 233 -30.86 4.17 -30.34
C ALA A 233 -30.59 3.29 -29.10
N SER A 234 -29.89 2.15 -29.24
CA SER A 234 -29.58 1.26 -28.12
C SER A 234 -28.11 1.36 -27.66
N PRO A 235 -27.83 1.26 -26.34
CA PRO A 235 -26.47 1.21 -25.82
C PRO A 235 -25.59 0.13 -26.48
N ASP A 236 -26.13 -1.07 -26.70
CA ASP A 236 -25.42 -2.17 -27.39
C ASP A 236 -24.91 -1.77 -28.78
N ALA A 237 -25.72 -1.02 -29.54
CA ALA A 237 -25.36 -0.62 -30.89
C ALA A 237 -24.24 0.43 -30.87
N ALA A 238 -24.28 1.35 -29.90
CA ALA A 238 -23.24 2.35 -29.70
C ALA A 238 -21.90 1.70 -29.29
N GLU A 239 -21.93 0.77 -28.34
CA GLU A 239 -20.73 0.05 -27.89
C GLU A 239 -20.13 -0.79 -29.01
N LYS A 240 -20.96 -1.48 -29.80
CA LYS A 240 -20.51 -2.24 -30.96
C LYS A 240 -19.94 -1.35 -32.07
N TYR A 241 -20.48 -0.16 -32.26
CA TYR A 241 -19.91 0.83 -33.18
C TYR A 241 -18.50 1.24 -32.75
N VAL A 242 -18.30 1.57 -31.46
CA VAL A 242 -16.99 1.94 -30.91
C VAL A 242 -15.99 0.78 -31.00
N GLN A 243 -16.41 -0.44 -30.65
CA GLN A 243 -15.58 -1.65 -30.82
C GLN A 243 -15.13 -1.82 -32.28
N ASN A 244 -16.05 -1.69 -33.24
CA ASN A 244 -15.72 -1.79 -34.66
C ASN A 244 -14.77 -0.68 -35.12
N LEU A 245 -14.94 0.54 -34.59
CA LEU A 245 -14.08 1.67 -34.91
C LEU A 245 -12.62 1.41 -34.49
N PHE A 246 -12.40 0.99 -33.25
CA PHE A 246 -11.06 0.61 -32.78
C PHE A 246 -10.50 -0.57 -33.57
N HIS A 247 -11.30 -1.62 -33.80
CA HIS A 247 -10.87 -2.81 -34.53
C HIS A 247 -10.46 -2.54 -35.98
N GLN A 248 -11.20 -1.69 -36.69
CA GLN A 248 -10.86 -1.33 -38.06
C GLN A 248 -9.56 -0.53 -38.14
N LYS A 249 -9.37 0.42 -37.22
CA LYS A 249 -8.18 1.27 -37.18
C LYS A 249 -6.94 0.54 -36.64
N SER A 250 -7.11 -0.40 -35.71
CA SER A 250 -6.01 -1.18 -35.14
C SER A 250 -5.33 -2.09 -36.15
N ARG A 251 -6.03 -2.49 -37.22
CA ARG A 251 -5.44 -3.22 -38.36
C ARG A 251 -4.38 -2.43 -39.12
N SER A 252 -4.43 -1.10 -39.05
CA SER A 252 -3.48 -0.21 -39.72
C SER A 252 -2.44 0.41 -38.79
N SER A 253 -2.62 0.31 -37.47
CA SER A 253 -1.77 0.97 -36.47
C SER A 253 -1.76 0.15 -35.17
N PRO A 254 -0.61 -0.45 -34.79
CA PRO A 254 -0.44 -1.12 -33.50
C PRO A 254 -0.75 -0.20 -32.31
N ASP A 255 -0.43 1.08 -32.43
CA ASP A 255 -0.73 2.11 -31.43
C ASP A 255 -2.22 2.28 -31.18
N THR A 256 -3.05 2.20 -32.22
CA THR A 256 -4.50 2.25 -32.04
C THR A 256 -4.99 1.02 -31.27
N HIS A 257 -4.39 -0.16 -31.50
CA HIS A 257 -4.68 -1.35 -30.69
C HIS A 257 -4.25 -1.17 -29.23
N ALA A 258 -3.11 -0.49 -29.01
CA ALA A 258 -2.60 -0.21 -27.67
C ALA A 258 -3.47 0.80 -26.91
N ASN A 259 -3.88 1.88 -27.57
CA ASN A 259 -4.79 2.90 -27.06
C ASN A 259 -6.19 2.33 -26.77
N TRP A 260 -6.62 1.33 -27.52
CA TRP A 260 -7.86 0.60 -27.21
C TRP A 260 -7.81 -0.09 -25.84
N ALA A 261 -6.65 -0.61 -25.42
CA ALA A 261 -6.49 -1.18 -24.08
C ALA A 261 -6.67 -0.13 -22.98
N ILE A 262 -6.18 1.11 -23.20
CA ILE A 262 -6.40 2.25 -22.30
C ILE A 262 -7.89 2.53 -22.18
N TYR A 263 -8.60 2.68 -23.31
CA TYR A 263 -10.03 2.92 -23.32
C TYR A 263 -10.83 1.82 -22.58
N LEU A 264 -10.54 0.54 -22.85
CA LEU A 264 -11.22 -0.57 -22.18
C LEU A 264 -10.93 -0.61 -20.68
N CYS A 265 -9.70 -0.35 -20.26
CA CYS A 265 -9.37 -0.29 -18.83
C CYS A 265 -10.09 0.87 -18.15
N THR A 266 -10.23 2.02 -18.82
CA THR A 266 -11.01 3.14 -18.29
C THR A 266 -12.50 2.79 -18.19
N LYS A 267 -13.09 2.09 -19.18
CA LYS A 267 -14.47 1.54 -19.07
C LYS A 267 -14.62 0.64 -17.85
N VAL A 268 -13.61 -0.16 -17.51
CA VAL A 268 -13.62 -1.02 -16.31
C VAL A 268 -13.61 -0.18 -15.03
N CYS A 269 -12.76 0.84 -14.95
CA CYS A 269 -12.72 1.75 -13.81
C CYS A 269 -14.05 2.51 -13.64
N ASP A 270 -14.66 2.95 -14.74
CA ASP A 270 -15.97 3.61 -14.72
C ASP A 270 -17.09 2.67 -14.25
N LEU A 271 -17.11 1.42 -14.73
CA LEU A 271 -18.05 0.40 -14.24
C LEU A 271 -17.88 0.16 -12.73
N ARG A 272 -16.63 0.12 -12.24
CA ARG A 272 -16.32 0.00 -10.81
C ARG A 272 -16.85 1.19 -10.03
N PHE A 273 -16.61 2.41 -10.51
CA PHE A 273 -17.13 3.63 -9.89
C PHE A 273 -18.66 3.62 -9.81
N ARG A 274 -19.36 3.31 -10.91
CA ARG A 274 -20.83 3.21 -10.94
C ARG A 274 -21.35 2.16 -9.96
N ARG A 275 -20.66 1.01 -9.85
CA ARG A 275 -20.97 -0.03 -8.85
C ARG A 275 -20.81 0.47 -7.42
N THR A 276 -19.71 1.16 -7.11
CA THR A 276 -19.47 1.74 -5.78
C THR A 276 -20.54 2.78 -5.43
N GLN A 277 -20.88 3.69 -6.36
CA GLN A 277 -21.97 4.67 -6.17
C GLN A 277 -23.32 4.00 -5.89
N TYR A 278 -23.62 2.89 -6.57
CA TYR A 278 -24.85 2.13 -6.34
C TYR A 278 -24.85 1.45 -4.96
N LEU A 279 -23.78 0.73 -4.62
CA LEU A 279 -23.70 -0.05 -3.38
C LEU A 279 -23.58 0.81 -2.12
N GLU A 280 -22.80 1.89 -2.17
CA GLU A 280 -22.51 2.72 -0.99
C GLU A 280 -23.47 3.90 -0.83
N LEU A 281 -23.93 4.49 -1.94
CA LEU A 281 -24.74 5.72 -1.94
C LEU A 281 -26.17 5.52 -2.45
N GLY A 282 -26.54 4.30 -2.88
CA GLY A 282 -27.87 3.99 -3.40
C GLY A 282 -28.23 4.72 -4.69
N ARG A 283 -27.23 5.25 -5.42
CA ARG A 283 -27.45 5.99 -6.66
C ARG A 283 -27.63 5.01 -7.81
N ALA A 284 -28.78 5.08 -8.49
CA ALA A 284 -29.03 4.29 -9.68
C ALA A 284 -28.11 4.73 -10.82
N ASP A 285 -27.74 3.78 -11.67
CA ASP A 285 -27.03 4.08 -12.90
C ASP A 285 -28.02 4.61 -13.95
N TRP A 286 -27.93 5.91 -14.24
CA TRP A 286 -28.79 6.55 -15.24
C TRP A 286 -28.26 6.41 -16.68
N HIS A 287 -27.01 5.98 -16.85
CA HIS A 287 -26.38 5.84 -18.17
C HIS A 287 -26.62 4.45 -18.76
N ASP A 288 -26.66 3.42 -17.91
CA ASP A 288 -26.92 2.05 -18.31
C ASP A 288 -27.89 1.35 -17.36
N ASN A 289 -29.11 1.10 -17.85
CA ASN A 289 -30.18 0.45 -17.06
C ASN A 289 -30.09 -1.08 -17.07
N ARG A 290 -29.13 -1.68 -17.78
CA ARG A 290 -28.95 -3.15 -17.81
C ARG A 290 -28.49 -3.65 -16.43
N PRO A 291 -28.83 -4.90 -16.05
CA PRO A 291 -28.30 -5.51 -14.83
C PRO A 291 -26.77 -5.49 -14.81
N PHE A 292 -26.18 -5.28 -13.63
CA PHE A 292 -24.72 -5.26 -13.49
C PHE A 292 -24.02 -6.50 -14.08
N SER A 293 -24.62 -7.69 -13.95
CA SER A 293 -24.07 -8.93 -14.50
C SER A 293 -23.98 -8.90 -16.04
N GLU A 294 -24.94 -8.27 -16.71
CA GLU A 294 -24.94 -8.10 -18.16
C GLU A 294 -23.86 -7.10 -18.60
N GLN A 295 -23.78 -5.95 -17.92
CA GLN A 295 -22.74 -4.95 -18.17
C GLN A 295 -21.33 -5.53 -17.97
N TRP A 296 -21.15 -6.29 -16.89
CA TRP A 296 -19.91 -6.98 -16.58
C TRP A 296 -19.56 -8.00 -17.67
N GLN A 297 -20.51 -8.84 -18.06
CA GLN A 297 -20.27 -9.88 -19.06
C GLN A 297 -19.92 -9.28 -20.42
N GLN A 298 -20.59 -8.21 -20.82
CA GLN A 298 -20.29 -7.53 -22.08
C GLN A 298 -18.89 -6.92 -22.07
N LEU A 299 -18.53 -6.17 -21.03
CA LEU A 299 -17.21 -5.56 -20.95
C LEU A 299 -16.10 -6.63 -20.87
N TRP A 300 -16.38 -7.76 -20.20
CA TRP A 300 -15.49 -8.92 -20.22
C TRP A 300 -15.30 -9.48 -21.64
N ASN A 301 -16.40 -9.60 -22.41
CA ASN A 301 -16.34 -10.04 -23.80
C ASN A 301 -15.55 -9.06 -24.69
N GLU A 302 -15.67 -7.74 -24.46
CA GLU A 302 -14.87 -6.73 -25.16
C GLU A 302 -13.37 -6.88 -24.87
N LEU A 303 -13.00 -7.14 -23.62
CA LEU A 303 -11.61 -7.45 -23.25
C LEU A 303 -11.11 -8.71 -23.95
N GLN A 304 -11.90 -9.78 -24.00
CA GLN A 304 -11.52 -11.00 -24.73
C GLN A 304 -11.39 -10.75 -26.24
N PHE A 305 -12.27 -9.93 -26.80
CA PHE A 305 -12.20 -9.53 -28.20
C PHE A 305 -10.90 -8.77 -28.50
N TRP A 306 -10.51 -7.82 -27.64
CA TRP A 306 -9.24 -7.12 -27.75
C TRP A 306 -8.04 -8.08 -27.73
N LEU A 307 -8.06 -9.09 -26.84
CA LEU A 307 -6.99 -10.08 -26.70
C LEU A 307 -6.82 -10.93 -27.97
N ASN A 308 -7.94 -11.37 -28.54
CA ASN A 308 -8.00 -12.27 -29.70
C ASN A 308 -7.61 -11.56 -31.00
N GLU A 309 -8.00 -10.30 -31.15
CA GLU A 309 -7.79 -9.51 -32.37
C GLU A 309 -6.46 -8.75 -32.42
N ARG A 310 -5.52 -9.03 -31.50
CA ARG A 310 -4.17 -8.45 -31.52
C ARG A 310 -3.46 -8.76 -32.84
N SER A 311 -2.87 -7.73 -33.46
CA SER A 311 -1.97 -7.88 -34.61
C SER A 311 -0.70 -8.66 -34.23
N PRO A 312 0.09 -9.19 -35.18
CA PRO A 312 1.33 -9.90 -34.89
C PRO A 312 2.33 -9.10 -34.03
N GLU A 313 2.41 -7.79 -34.25
CA GLU A 313 3.28 -6.86 -33.52
C GLU A 313 2.86 -6.72 -32.05
N MET A 314 1.56 -6.89 -31.76
CA MET A 314 0.96 -6.81 -30.44
C MET A 314 1.01 -8.14 -29.66
N ARG A 315 1.49 -9.21 -30.29
CA ARG A 315 1.63 -10.54 -29.69
C ARG A 315 3.07 -10.78 -29.20
N PRO A 316 3.26 -11.63 -28.18
CA PRO A 316 4.59 -12.06 -27.77
C PRO A 316 5.35 -12.74 -28.93
N ILE A 317 6.62 -12.40 -29.12
CA ILE A 317 7.53 -13.16 -29.99
C ILE A 317 7.93 -14.47 -29.30
N LYS A 318 8.21 -14.38 -28.00
CA LYS A 318 8.69 -15.51 -27.20
C LYS A 318 8.19 -15.39 -25.78
N ILE A 319 7.75 -16.51 -25.24
CA ILE A 319 7.46 -16.68 -23.82
C ILE A 319 8.52 -17.66 -23.33
N ALA A 320 9.44 -17.18 -22.49
CA ALA A 320 10.37 -18.05 -21.77
C ALA A 320 9.69 -18.43 -20.45
N GLU A 321 9.52 -19.74 -20.22
CA GLU A 321 8.94 -20.25 -18.99
C GLU A 321 9.77 -19.83 -17.78
N ALA A 322 9.08 -19.61 -16.66
CA ALA A 322 9.64 -19.33 -15.37
C ALA A 322 10.58 -20.47 -14.93
N ASP A 323 11.83 -20.16 -14.54
CA ASP A 323 12.71 -21.10 -13.85
C ASP A 323 12.50 -21.03 -12.32
N HIS A 324 13.22 -21.82 -11.54
CA HIS A 324 13.14 -21.81 -10.07
C HIS A 324 13.51 -20.45 -9.40
N LYS A 325 13.97 -19.45 -10.16
CA LYS A 325 14.34 -18.10 -9.69
C LYS A 325 13.41 -17.00 -10.19
N GLN A 326 12.64 -17.20 -11.26
CA GLN A 326 11.71 -16.21 -11.81
C GLN A 326 10.26 -16.68 -11.68
N VAL A 327 9.45 -15.93 -10.92
CA VAL A 327 8.05 -16.28 -10.61
C VAL A 327 7.12 -16.17 -11.83
N PHE A 328 7.42 -15.23 -12.71
CA PHE A 328 6.62 -14.95 -13.92
C PHE A 328 7.44 -15.28 -15.16
N PRO A 329 6.77 -15.74 -16.24
CA PRO A 329 7.45 -15.97 -17.50
C PRO A 329 8.04 -14.66 -18.02
N THR A 330 9.24 -14.73 -18.57
CA THR A 330 9.79 -13.59 -19.32
C THR A 330 9.14 -13.58 -20.70
N ILE A 331 8.36 -12.53 -20.96
CA ILE A 331 7.65 -12.35 -22.23
C ILE A 331 8.39 -11.31 -23.07
N LEU A 332 8.85 -11.72 -24.24
CA LEU A 332 9.51 -10.85 -25.21
C LEU A 332 8.47 -10.36 -26.24
N PHE A 333 8.32 -9.05 -26.35
CA PHE A 333 7.52 -8.41 -27.39
C PHE A 333 8.42 -7.74 -28.43
N ALA A 334 7.97 -7.74 -29.69
CA ALA A 334 8.65 -7.05 -30.79
C ALA A 334 8.46 -5.54 -30.68
N HIS A 335 7.26 -5.14 -30.26
CA HIS A 335 6.82 -3.77 -30.21
C HIS A 335 6.61 -3.34 -28.76
N TRP A 336 7.10 -2.16 -28.45
CA TRP A 336 7.09 -1.61 -27.10
C TRP A 336 5.68 -1.21 -26.63
N ALA A 337 4.81 -0.74 -27.54
CA ALA A 337 3.39 -0.49 -27.27
C ALA A 337 2.69 -1.77 -26.78
N ALA A 338 3.08 -2.94 -27.31
CA ALA A 338 2.53 -4.22 -26.91
C ALA A 338 2.83 -4.54 -25.44
N ILE A 339 4.01 -4.21 -24.94
CA ILE A 339 4.38 -4.45 -23.53
C ILE A 339 3.37 -3.74 -22.62
N SER A 340 3.18 -2.45 -22.86
CA SER A 340 2.38 -1.61 -21.96
C SER A 340 0.88 -1.78 -22.14
N SER A 341 0.40 -2.00 -23.36
CA SER A 341 -1.02 -2.27 -23.57
C SER A 341 -1.45 -3.61 -22.98
N ASN A 342 -0.58 -4.64 -23.04
CA ASN A 342 -0.88 -5.93 -22.40
C ASN A 342 -0.87 -5.79 -20.86
N GLN A 343 0.02 -4.98 -20.27
CA GLN A 343 -0.04 -4.66 -18.84
C GLN A 343 -1.35 -3.99 -18.44
N VAL A 344 -1.80 -2.99 -19.21
CA VAL A 344 -3.08 -2.31 -18.98
C VAL A 344 -4.26 -3.28 -19.13
N TYR A 345 -4.24 -4.13 -20.17
CA TYR A 345 -5.22 -5.18 -20.36
C TYR A 345 -5.29 -6.13 -19.14
N HIS A 346 -4.13 -6.56 -18.62
CA HIS A 346 -4.07 -7.38 -17.43
C HIS A 346 -4.66 -6.68 -16.21
N ALA A 347 -4.36 -5.40 -16.00
CA ALA A 347 -4.96 -4.59 -14.94
C ALA A 347 -6.49 -4.53 -15.07
N ALA A 348 -7.00 -4.28 -16.27
CA ALA A 348 -8.45 -4.28 -16.56
C ALA A 348 -9.10 -5.63 -16.21
N CYS A 349 -8.46 -6.74 -16.61
CA CYS A 349 -8.96 -8.07 -16.27
C CYS A 349 -8.96 -8.34 -14.76
N ILE A 350 -7.94 -7.92 -14.02
CA ILE A 350 -7.87 -8.10 -12.56
C ILE A 350 -9.03 -7.34 -11.90
N LEU A 351 -9.21 -6.05 -12.25
CA LEU A 351 -10.30 -5.22 -11.72
C LEU A 351 -11.68 -5.81 -12.04
N MET A 352 -11.87 -6.32 -13.27
CA MET A 352 -13.10 -7.02 -13.64
C MET A 352 -13.32 -8.27 -12.79
N LEU A 353 -12.30 -9.08 -12.59
CA LEU A 353 -12.39 -10.29 -11.78
C LEU A 353 -12.75 -9.98 -10.32
N GLU A 354 -12.21 -8.91 -9.73
CA GLU A 354 -12.60 -8.43 -8.39
C GLU A 354 -14.10 -8.16 -8.28
N MET A 355 -14.72 -7.68 -9.36
CA MET A 355 -16.15 -7.37 -9.42
C MET A 355 -17.03 -8.50 -9.98
N CYS A 356 -16.46 -9.70 -10.20
CA CYS A 356 -17.14 -10.81 -10.87
C CYS A 356 -18.47 -11.18 -10.17
N PRO A 357 -19.60 -11.22 -10.89
CA PRO A 357 -20.86 -11.72 -10.37
C PRO A 357 -20.74 -13.20 -9.93
N PRO A 358 -21.43 -13.62 -8.84
CA PRO A 358 -21.33 -14.97 -8.31
C PRO A 358 -21.92 -16.08 -9.21
N GLU A 359 -22.76 -15.72 -10.18
CA GLU A 359 -23.44 -16.67 -11.08
C GLU A 359 -22.66 -16.93 -12.38
N GLN A 360 -21.48 -16.31 -12.57
CA GLN A 360 -20.77 -16.35 -13.84
C GLN A 360 -19.74 -17.50 -13.90
N ASP A 361 -19.90 -18.40 -14.88
CA ASP A 361 -18.94 -19.48 -15.14
C ASP A 361 -17.84 -19.00 -16.09
N LEU A 362 -16.60 -18.93 -15.61
CA LEU A 362 -15.45 -18.41 -16.36
C LEU A 362 -14.66 -19.54 -17.02
N ASN A 363 -14.57 -19.52 -18.36
CA ASN A 363 -13.79 -20.48 -19.14
C ASN A 363 -12.30 -20.53 -18.73
N SER A 364 -11.67 -21.69 -18.94
CA SER A 364 -10.29 -22.05 -18.57
C SER A 364 -9.17 -21.17 -19.15
N GLN A 365 -9.43 -20.31 -20.13
CA GLN A 365 -8.47 -19.27 -20.57
C GLN A 365 -8.20 -18.22 -19.46
N CYS A 366 -9.07 -18.12 -18.45
CA CYS A 366 -8.88 -17.25 -17.29
C CYS A 366 -7.73 -17.69 -16.37
N LEU A 367 -7.23 -18.94 -16.45
CA LEU A 367 -6.22 -19.49 -15.53
C LEU A 367 -4.93 -18.65 -15.46
N ALA A 368 -4.45 -18.12 -16.59
CA ALA A 368 -3.25 -17.27 -16.64
C ALA A 368 -3.44 -15.89 -15.97
N LEU A 369 -4.67 -15.35 -16.01
CA LEU A 369 -5.06 -14.11 -15.33
C LEU A 369 -5.42 -14.36 -13.86
N TRP A 370 -5.90 -15.56 -13.54
CA TRP A 370 -6.21 -16.01 -12.19
C TRP A 370 -4.95 -16.04 -11.30
N HIS A 371 -3.80 -16.40 -11.88
CA HIS A 371 -2.49 -16.31 -11.25
C HIS A 371 -2.05 -14.86 -10.92
N ALA A 372 -2.63 -13.85 -11.57
CA ALA A 372 -2.34 -12.43 -11.32
C ALA A 372 -3.36 -11.76 -10.38
N ARG A 373 -4.58 -12.31 -10.28
CA ARG A 373 -5.59 -11.95 -9.26
C ARG A 373 -5.21 -12.50 -7.89
N GLN A 374 -4.66 -13.70 -7.85
CA GLN A 374 -3.82 -14.06 -6.73
C GLN A 374 -2.65 -13.08 -6.78
N LYS A 375 -2.40 -12.30 -5.71
CA LYS A 375 -1.02 -11.85 -5.44
C LYS A 375 -0.12 -13.04 -5.77
N PRO A 376 1.08 -12.87 -6.36
CA PRO A 376 2.03 -13.96 -6.40
C PRO A 376 2.43 -14.28 -4.96
N ASP A 377 1.59 -15.03 -4.26
CA ASP A 377 2.05 -16.13 -3.45
C ASP A 377 2.68 -17.07 -4.46
N THR A 378 3.95 -16.78 -4.70
CA THR A 378 4.92 -17.68 -5.29
C THR A 378 4.54 -19.11 -4.92
N MET A 379 4.58 -20.03 -5.88
CA MET A 379 4.74 -21.47 -5.59
C MET A 379 6.12 -21.76 -4.97
N SER A 380 6.55 -20.95 -3.99
CA SER A 380 7.06 -21.49 -2.75
C SER A 380 5.88 -22.15 -2.02
N SER A 381 6.13 -23.00 -1.03
CA SER A 381 5.12 -23.26 0.00
C SER A 381 4.41 -21.94 0.39
N PRO A 382 3.07 -21.92 0.57
CA PRO A 382 2.37 -20.71 0.99
C PRO A 382 3.13 -20.09 2.16
N ARG A 383 3.45 -18.79 2.04
CA ARG A 383 4.15 -18.08 3.13
C ARG A 383 3.26 -18.21 4.37
N PRO A 384 3.80 -18.69 5.49
CA PRO A 384 2.97 -19.00 6.63
C PRO A 384 2.38 -17.71 7.19
N THR A 385 1.13 -17.78 7.63
CA THR A 385 0.43 -16.65 8.24
C THR A 385 0.39 -16.81 9.74
N ILE A 386 0.85 -15.79 10.46
CA ILE A 386 0.70 -15.66 11.92
C ILE A 386 -0.42 -14.67 12.19
N SER A 387 -1.52 -15.14 12.79
CA SER A 387 -2.54 -14.25 13.34
C SER A 387 -2.31 -14.06 14.83
N VAL A 388 -2.31 -12.82 15.29
CA VAL A 388 -2.20 -12.48 16.72
C VAL A 388 -3.55 -11.97 17.19
N LEU A 389 -4.23 -12.75 18.05
CA LEU A 389 -5.44 -12.32 18.73
C LEU A 389 -5.08 -11.84 20.12
N GLY A 390 -5.17 -10.53 20.35
CA GLY A 390 -4.71 -9.96 21.60
C GLY A 390 -5.04 -8.50 21.81
N SER A 391 -4.41 -7.95 22.84
CA SER A 391 -4.60 -6.59 23.31
C SER A 391 -3.86 -5.55 22.48
N LEU A 392 -4.47 -4.36 22.39
CA LEU A 392 -3.95 -3.14 21.82
C LEU A 392 -4.05 -2.05 22.89
N ASN A 393 -2.92 -1.63 23.46
CA ASN A 393 -2.90 -0.65 24.54
C ASN A 393 -2.00 0.54 24.19
N ILE A 394 -2.26 1.69 24.79
CA ILE A 394 -1.29 2.77 24.92
C ILE A 394 -0.66 2.69 26.30
N ASP A 395 0.67 2.65 26.34
CA ASP A 395 1.45 2.63 27.56
C ASP A 395 1.80 4.08 27.95
N LEU A 396 1.31 4.51 29.10
CA LEU A 396 1.59 5.82 29.71
C LEU A 396 2.63 5.62 30.81
N VAL A 397 3.89 5.92 30.52
CA VAL A 397 5.03 5.59 31.37
C VAL A 397 5.53 6.81 32.11
N SER A 398 5.46 6.78 33.44
CA SER A 398 6.02 7.81 34.34
C SER A 398 7.23 7.25 35.08
N TYR A 399 8.36 7.96 35.01
CA TYR A 399 9.57 7.63 35.77
C TYR A 399 9.58 8.45 37.06
N VAL A 400 9.73 7.78 38.20
CA VAL A 400 9.62 8.37 39.54
C VAL A 400 10.80 7.96 40.42
N PRO A 401 11.22 8.80 41.39
CA PRO A 401 12.30 8.46 42.31
C PRO A 401 11.97 7.25 43.20
N HIS A 402 10.68 7.08 43.51
CA HIS A 402 10.16 5.89 44.16
C HIS A 402 8.69 5.67 43.81
N HIS A 403 8.19 4.44 43.95
CA HIS A 403 6.76 4.18 43.79
C HIS A 403 5.92 4.97 44.81
N PRO A 404 4.84 5.65 44.39
CA PRO A 404 4.04 6.47 45.29
C PRO A 404 3.40 5.66 46.41
N LEU A 405 3.49 6.20 47.62
CA LEU A 405 2.77 5.69 48.79
C LEU A 405 1.34 6.26 48.85
N PRO A 406 0.41 5.62 49.58
CA PRO A 406 -0.94 6.16 49.76
C PRO A 406 -0.93 7.60 50.29
N GLY A 407 -1.55 8.52 49.55
CA GLY A 407 -1.65 9.94 49.90
C GLY A 407 -0.44 10.80 49.51
N GLU A 408 0.61 10.19 48.97
CA GLU A 408 1.81 10.90 48.51
C GLU A 408 1.59 11.46 47.09
N THR A 409 2.08 12.68 46.84
CA THR A 409 2.18 13.25 45.49
C THR A 409 3.66 13.35 45.13
N ILE A 410 4.08 12.61 44.12
CA ILE A 410 5.46 12.59 43.63
C ILE A 410 5.53 13.27 42.28
N THR A 411 6.61 14.02 42.04
CA THR A 411 6.92 14.57 40.71
C THR A 411 7.67 13.52 39.89
N ALA A 412 7.12 13.16 38.73
CA ALA A 412 7.83 12.30 37.78
C ALA A 412 9.00 13.06 37.14
N SER A 413 10.11 12.38 36.92
CA SER A 413 11.26 12.93 36.19
C SER A 413 10.96 13.05 34.69
N HIS A 414 10.29 12.04 34.13
CA HIS A 414 9.98 11.92 32.70
C HIS A 414 8.62 11.25 32.50
N PHE A 415 7.91 11.62 31.44
CA PHE A 415 6.66 11.00 31.02
C PHE A 415 6.71 10.68 29.53
N ASN A 416 6.36 9.44 29.17
CA ASN A 416 6.34 8.98 27.79
C ASN A 416 5.04 8.25 27.45
N VAL A 417 4.65 8.31 26.18
CA VAL A 417 3.48 7.61 25.64
C VAL A 417 3.94 6.69 24.52
N PHE A 418 3.66 5.40 24.62
CA PHE A 418 4.09 4.41 23.64
C PHE A 418 2.93 3.55 23.14
N PRO A 419 2.91 3.18 21.85
CA PRO A 419 2.14 2.03 21.39
C PRO A 419 2.59 0.76 22.12
N GLY A 420 1.64 0.04 22.70
CA GLY A 420 1.89 -1.12 23.56
C GLY A 420 0.74 -2.15 23.55
N GLY A 421 0.67 -2.94 24.61
CA GLY A 421 -0.19 -4.12 24.71
C GLY A 421 0.49 -5.38 24.16
N LYS A 422 0.31 -6.51 24.86
CA LYS A 422 1.00 -7.77 24.53
C LYS A 422 0.71 -8.24 23.12
N GLY A 423 -0.55 -8.15 22.69
CA GLY A 423 -0.94 -8.53 21.33
C GLY A 423 -0.20 -7.71 20.27
N ALA A 424 -0.24 -6.38 20.42
CA ALA A 424 0.45 -5.46 19.52
C ALA A 424 1.96 -5.69 19.52
N ASN A 425 2.59 -5.83 20.69
CA ASN A 425 4.03 -6.06 20.81
C ASN A 425 4.47 -7.37 20.15
N GLN A 426 3.69 -8.45 20.32
CA GLN A 426 3.96 -9.74 19.71
C GLN A 426 3.76 -9.70 18.20
N ALA A 427 2.74 -8.98 17.71
CA ALA A 427 2.53 -8.76 16.27
C ALA A 427 3.69 -7.98 15.64
N VAL A 428 4.13 -6.88 16.27
CA VAL A 428 5.29 -6.11 15.81
C VAL A 428 6.57 -6.94 15.87
N ALA A 429 6.76 -7.75 16.92
CA ALA A 429 7.89 -8.67 17.01
C ALA A 429 7.91 -9.67 15.85
N CYS A 430 6.78 -10.31 15.55
CA CYS A 430 6.66 -11.22 14.40
C CYS A 430 6.96 -10.49 13.09
N ALA A 431 6.45 -9.28 12.91
CA ALA A 431 6.63 -8.52 11.68
C ALA A 431 8.09 -8.12 11.49
N LYS A 432 8.73 -7.49 12.48
CA LYS A 432 10.13 -7.02 12.38
C LYS A 432 11.12 -8.17 12.25
N LEU A 433 10.89 -9.29 12.92
CA LEU A 433 11.81 -10.45 12.86
C LEU A 433 11.63 -11.32 11.62
N SER A 434 10.50 -11.17 10.90
CA SER A 434 10.27 -11.89 9.64
C SER A 434 10.78 -11.16 8.40
N ARG A 435 10.97 -9.84 8.47
CA ARG A 435 11.33 -8.98 7.33
C ARG A 435 12.47 -8.02 7.64
N THR A 436 13.07 -7.46 6.59
CA THR A 436 14.14 -6.46 6.75
C THR A 436 13.55 -5.09 7.12
N SER A 437 14.38 -4.23 7.70
CA SER A 437 14.03 -2.82 8.00
C SER A 437 13.52 -2.02 6.79
N ALA A 438 13.81 -2.45 5.56
CA ALA A 438 13.29 -1.87 4.32
C ALA A 438 11.84 -2.29 3.99
N LEU A 439 11.17 -3.06 4.87
CA LEU A 439 9.85 -3.67 4.67
C LEU A 439 9.80 -4.66 3.49
N LEU A 440 10.94 -5.26 3.17
CA LEU A 440 11.08 -6.25 2.09
C LEU A 440 11.28 -7.67 2.65
N ASP A 441 10.96 -8.66 1.81
CA ASP A 441 11.22 -10.09 2.01
C ASP A 441 10.70 -10.69 3.33
N PRO A 442 9.40 -10.52 3.68
CA PRO A 442 8.83 -11.15 4.85
C PRO A 442 8.81 -12.66 4.69
N SER A 443 9.36 -13.38 5.68
CA SER A 443 9.27 -14.84 5.74
C SER A 443 7.92 -15.34 6.24
N VAL A 444 7.12 -14.49 6.89
CA VAL A 444 5.77 -14.80 7.38
C VAL A 444 4.87 -13.58 7.17
N ASP A 445 3.59 -13.79 6.87
CA ASP A 445 2.59 -12.73 6.89
C ASP A 445 2.02 -12.61 8.32
N VAL A 446 1.80 -11.38 8.79
CA VAL A 446 1.38 -11.12 10.18
C VAL A 446 0.08 -10.34 10.18
N VAL A 447 -0.92 -10.86 10.88
CA VAL A 447 -2.27 -10.28 10.96
C VAL A 447 -2.59 -9.99 12.43
N MET A 448 -3.02 -8.78 12.73
CA MET A 448 -3.52 -8.41 14.06
C MET A 448 -5.04 -8.54 14.13
N ILE A 449 -5.52 -9.23 15.15
CA ILE A 449 -6.94 -9.34 15.51
C ILE A 449 -7.10 -8.78 16.93
N GLY A 450 -7.97 -7.79 17.08
CA GLY A 450 -8.15 -7.11 18.37
C GLY A 450 -9.19 -6.00 18.26
N ALA A 451 -9.23 -5.13 19.26
CA ALA A 451 -10.11 -3.97 19.28
C ALA A 451 -9.41 -2.73 19.79
N ILE A 452 -9.71 -1.59 19.17
CA ILE A 452 -9.28 -0.24 19.59
C ILE A 452 -10.48 0.68 19.75
N GLY A 453 -10.28 1.79 20.44
CA GLY A 453 -11.26 2.86 20.52
C GLY A 453 -11.36 3.65 19.22
N GLY A 454 -12.44 4.40 19.05
CA GLY A 454 -12.59 5.43 18.02
C GLY A 454 -11.87 6.73 18.36
N ASP A 455 -10.81 6.67 19.16
CA ASP A 455 -10.04 7.80 19.66
C ASP A 455 -8.68 7.92 18.96
N THR A 456 -7.96 9.03 19.22
CA THR A 456 -6.65 9.31 18.62
C THR A 456 -5.61 8.25 18.97
N TYR A 457 -5.71 7.62 20.14
CA TYR A 457 -4.84 6.53 20.55
C TYR A 457 -5.04 5.27 19.70
N GLY A 458 -6.28 4.97 19.30
CA GLY A 458 -6.59 3.90 18.37
C GLY A 458 -5.93 4.12 17.01
N GLU A 459 -6.00 5.34 16.48
CA GLU A 459 -5.35 5.71 15.21
C GLU A 459 -3.82 5.52 15.29
N VAL A 460 -3.19 6.00 16.37
CA VAL A 460 -1.74 5.84 16.60
C VAL A 460 -1.33 4.37 16.64
N LEU A 461 -2.12 3.49 17.25
CA LEU A 461 -1.83 2.06 17.29
C LEU A 461 -1.93 1.41 15.90
N LEU A 462 -2.97 1.73 15.13
CA LEU A 462 -3.13 1.21 13.77
C LEU A 462 -1.98 1.65 12.87
N ASP A 463 -1.61 2.93 12.93
CA ASP A 463 -0.53 3.47 12.11
C ASP A 463 0.82 2.86 12.51
N SER A 464 1.07 2.66 13.81
CA SER A 464 2.26 1.94 14.30
C SER A 464 2.33 0.53 13.71
N LEU A 465 1.27 -0.27 13.83
CA LEU A 465 1.21 -1.64 13.31
C LEU A 465 1.44 -1.69 11.78
N LYS A 466 0.74 -0.82 11.04
CA LYS A 466 0.88 -0.72 9.58
C LYS A 466 2.30 -0.31 9.16
N SER A 467 2.95 0.58 9.92
CA SER A 467 4.32 1.00 9.63
C SER A 467 5.35 -0.13 9.74
N TYR A 468 5.08 -1.15 10.56
CA TYR A 468 5.86 -2.39 10.64
C TYR A 468 5.38 -3.48 9.67
N GLY A 469 4.33 -3.19 8.88
CA GLY A 469 3.72 -4.05 7.89
C GLY A 469 2.91 -5.22 8.45
N VAL A 470 2.28 -5.00 9.61
CA VAL A 470 1.22 -5.86 10.15
C VAL A 470 -0.09 -5.55 9.44
N GLU A 471 -0.82 -6.58 9.01
CA GLU A 471 -2.17 -6.46 8.44
C GLU A 471 -3.18 -6.20 9.58
N THR A 472 -3.95 -5.12 9.47
CA THR A 472 -4.83 -4.65 10.54
C THR A 472 -6.31 -4.63 10.16
N SER A 473 -6.70 -5.10 8.96
CA SER A 473 -8.10 -5.16 8.54
C SER A 473 -9.04 -5.90 9.52
N PRO A 474 -8.60 -6.93 10.29
CA PRO A 474 -9.45 -7.58 11.29
C PRO A 474 -9.52 -6.86 12.64
N VAL A 475 -8.89 -5.70 12.81
CA VAL A 475 -8.96 -4.91 14.05
C VAL A 475 -10.28 -4.13 14.09
N ILE A 476 -11.06 -4.34 15.15
CA ILE A 476 -12.35 -3.69 15.36
C ILE A 476 -12.12 -2.29 15.92
N VAL A 477 -12.71 -1.27 15.29
CA VAL A 477 -12.76 0.10 15.83
C VAL A 477 -14.08 0.30 16.56
N ASN A 478 -14.05 0.30 17.89
CA ASN A 478 -15.25 0.50 18.70
C ASN A 478 -15.58 1.99 18.84
N LYS A 479 -16.64 2.43 18.15
CA LYS A 479 -17.13 3.81 18.19
C LYS A 479 -18.25 4.05 19.22
N ASN A 480 -18.69 3.02 19.92
CA ASN A 480 -19.82 3.12 20.85
C ASN A 480 -19.33 3.51 22.26
N GLU A 481 -19.73 4.69 22.73
CA GLU A 481 -19.39 5.21 24.07
C GLU A 481 -19.96 4.34 25.20
N GLU A 482 -21.10 3.68 25.00
CA GLU A 482 -21.75 2.84 26.03
C GLU A 482 -21.05 1.49 26.26
N THR A 483 -20.27 1.00 25.29
CA THR A 483 -19.57 -0.31 25.39
C THR A 483 -18.05 -0.18 25.58
N GLY A 484 -17.55 1.04 25.78
CA GLY A 484 -16.13 1.39 25.90
C GLY A 484 -15.55 1.84 24.57
N SER A 485 -15.63 3.14 24.29
CA SER A 485 -15.08 3.79 23.09
C SER A 485 -13.60 4.15 23.20
N ALA A 486 -13.01 4.05 24.38
CA ALA A 486 -11.61 4.39 24.62
C ALA A 486 -10.69 3.19 24.34
N THR A 487 -9.57 3.44 23.67
CA THR A 487 -8.48 2.47 23.50
C THR A 487 -7.96 2.01 24.86
N GLY A 488 -7.47 0.77 24.95
CA GLY A 488 -6.88 0.25 26.19
C GLY A 488 -5.67 1.09 26.62
N ILE A 489 -5.48 1.26 27.92
CA ILE A 489 -4.39 2.07 28.49
C ILE A 489 -3.69 1.28 29.58
N ALA A 490 -2.37 1.23 29.54
CA ALA A 490 -1.54 0.77 30.65
C ALA A 490 -0.84 1.97 31.28
N MET A 491 -1.18 2.31 32.52
CA MET A 491 -0.44 3.30 33.31
C MET A 491 0.72 2.60 34.01
N ILE A 492 1.94 2.97 33.63
CA ILE A 492 3.17 2.34 34.09
C ILE A 492 3.96 3.35 34.92
N VAL A 493 4.24 2.99 36.16
CA VAL A 493 5.09 3.78 37.06
C VAL A 493 6.40 3.03 37.26
N VAL A 494 7.51 3.62 36.84
CA VAL A 494 8.85 3.03 36.93
C VAL A 494 9.64 3.71 38.04
N ASP A 495 10.09 2.94 39.01
CA ASP A 495 11.02 3.36 40.06
C ASP A 495 12.43 3.46 39.45
N GLU A 496 12.96 4.68 39.32
CA GLU A 496 14.24 4.93 38.63
C GLU A 496 15.44 4.23 39.29
N PRO A 497 15.59 4.22 40.64
CA PRO A 497 16.73 3.57 41.27
C PRO A 497 16.76 2.06 41.10
N SER A 498 15.61 1.37 41.17
CA SER A 498 15.54 -0.09 41.10
C SER A 498 15.21 -0.63 39.70
N GLY A 499 14.63 0.19 38.83
CA GLY A 499 14.08 -0.22 37.53
C GLY A 499 12.79 -1.04 37.64
N GLN A 500 12.21 -1.20 38.83
CA GLN A 500 10.96 -1.94 39.02
C GLN A 500 9.77 -1.13 38.48
N ASN A 501 8.77 -1.83 37.93
CA ASN A 501 7.58 -1.21 37.38
C ASN A 501 6.30 -1.67 38.11
N ARG A 502 5.32 -0.77 38.16
CA ARG A 502 3.94 -1.07 38.56
C ARG A 502 3.00 -0.68 37.43
N ILE A 503 2.14 -1.60 37.03
CA ILE A 503 1.27 -1.43 35.86
C ILE A 503 -0.19 -1.48 36.30
N ILE A 504 -0.95 -0.44 35.94
CA ILE A 504 -2.41 -0.39 36.08
C ILE A 504 -3.01 -0.45 34.69
N LEU A 505 -3.73 -1.53 34.38
CA LEU A 505 -4.34 -1.74 33.09
C LEU A 505 -5.83 -1.32 33.09
N SER A 506 -6.19 -0.43 32.19
CA SER A 506 -7.56 -0.16 31.79
C SER A 506 -7.82 -0.87 30.44
N PRO A 507 -8.69 -1.89 30.39
CA PRO A 507 -8.83 -2.72 29.18
C PRO A 507 -9.42 -1.94 27.99
N GLY A 508 -10.22 -0.91 28.22
CA GLY A 508 -10.86 -0.12 27.15
C GLY A 508 -11.55 -1.00 26.11
N ALA A 509 -11.34 -0.69 24.84
CA ALA A 509 -11.87 -1.45 23.71
C ALA A 509 -11.46 -2.93 23.68
N ASN A 510 -10.32 -3.32 24.28
CA ASN A 510 -9.97 -4.75 24.39
C ASN A 510 -11.02 -5.53 25.18
N GLY A 511 -11.62 -4.89 26.21
CA GLY A 511 -12.71 -5.43 27.00
C GLY A 511 -14.04 -5.53 26.25
N SER A 512 -14.16 -4.99 25.04
CA SER A 512 -15.36 -5.07 24.20
C SER A 512 -15.45 -6.37 23.39
N LEU A 513 -14.36 -7.13 23.27
CA LEU A 513 -14.36 -8.40 22.55
C LEU A 513 -15.28 -9.42 23.25
N ARG A 514 -16.10 -10.13 22.47
CA ARG A 514 -17.10 -11.08 22.93
C ARG A 514 -16.88 -12.46 22.31
N PRO A 515 -17.17 -13.56 23.05
CA PRO A 515 -17.05 -14.93 22.52
C PRO A 515 -17.79 -15.15 21.18
N THR A 516 -18.96 -14.53 21.01
CA THR A 516 -19.78 -14.67 19.80
C THR A 516 -19.07 -14.24 18.52
N GLN A 517 -18.15 -13.28 18.61
CA GLN A 517 -17.34 -12.81 17.48
C GLN A 517 -16.30 -13.85 17.03
N PHE A 518 -15.98 -14.84 17.87
CA PHE A 518 -14.93 -15.83 17.64
C PHE A 518 -15.49 -17.25 17.47
N THR A 519 -16.74 -17.37 17.04
CA THR A 519 -17.31 -18.62 16.50
C THR A 519 -16.66 -19.00 15.17
N THR A 520 -16.07 -18.02 14.47
CA THR A 520 -15.10 -18.17 13.39
C THR A 520 -13.90 -17.27 13.71
N LEU A 521 -12.72 -17.53 13.12
CA LEU A 521 -11.58 -16.62 13.29
C LEU A 521 -11.65 -15.48 12.26
N PRO A 522 -11.55 -14.20 12.69
CA PRO A 522 -11.51 -13.08 11.76
C PRO A 522 -10.24 -13.10 10.89
N GLY A 523 -10.36 -12.76 9.61
CA GLY A 523 -9.22 -12.70 8.68
C GLY A 523 -8.87 -14.04 8.02
N PRO A 524 -7.69 -14.16 7.38
CA PRO A 524 -7.26 -15.39 6.74
C PRO A 524 -6.99 -16.49 7.75
N THR A 525 -7.18 -17.76 7.36
CA THR A 525 -6.85 -18.91 8.20
C THR A 525 -5.35 -18.92 8.51
N PRO A 526 -4.94 -18.79 9.78
CA PRO A 526 -3.52 -18.74 10.13
C PRO A 526 -2.86 -20.12 10.10
N THR A 527 -1.57 -20.14 9.76
CA THR A 527 -0.67 -21.27 10.02
C THR A 527 -0.40 -21.41 11.52
N LEU A 528 -0.31 -20.29 12.24
CA LEU A 528 -0.15 -20.24 13.69
C LEU A 528 -0.98 -19.09 14.29
N LEU A 529 -1.83 -19.39 15.26
CA LEU A 529 -2.56 -18.40 16.05
C LEU A 529 -1.83 -18.12 17.35
N ILE A 530 -1.50 -16.86 17.63
CA ILE A 530 -0.93 -16.40 18.90
C ILE A 530 -2.04 -15.76 19.73
N MET A 531 -2.12 -16.12 21.01
CA MET A 531 -3.06 -15.52 21.97
C MET A 531 -2.38 -15.18 23.30
N GLN A 532 -2.90 -14.15 23.97
CA GLN A 532 -2.56 -13.79 25.35
C GLN A 532 -3.83 -13.54 26.18
N LEU A 533 -3.67 -13.19 27.46
CA LEU A 533 -4.78 -13.07 28.42
C LEU A 533 -5.11 -11.61 28.82
N GLU A 534 -4.75 -10.62 27.98
CA GLU A 534 -5.13 -9.21 28.16
C GLU A 534 -6.47 -8.83 27.48
N ILE A 535 -7.19 -9.81 26.96
CA ILE A 535 -8.57 -9.69 26.49
C ILE A 535 -9.47 -10.59 27.36
N PRO A 536 -10.82 -10.44 27.33
CA PRO A 536 -11.70 -11.26 28.17
C PRO A 536 -11.45 -12.76 28.02
N LEU A 537 -11.26 -13.46 29.16
CA LEU A 537 -10.89 -14.88 29.17
C LEU A 537 -11.86 -15.75 28.36
N GLU A 538 -13.17 -15.52 28.50
CA GLU A 538 -14.20 -16.26 27.75
C GLU A 538 -14.03 -16.13 26.23
N THR A 539 -13.54 -14.98 25.76
CA THR A 539 -13.23 -14.76 24.35
C THR A 539 -12.03 -15.61 23.91
N VAL A 540 -10.97 -15.67 24.74
CA VAL A 540 -9.80 -16.53 24.50
C VAL A 540 -10.21 -18.00 24.46
N LEU A 541 -11.02 -18.45 25.42
CA LEU A 541 -11.51 -19.83 25.49
C LEU A 541 -12.35 -20.21 24.26
N GLN A 542 -13.22 -19.31 23.79
CA GLN A 542 -14.00 -19.54 22.59
C GLN A 542 -13.12 -19.57 21.32
N ALA A 543 -12.13 -18.68 21.21
CA ALA A 543 -11.18 -18.67 20.10
C ALA A 543 -10.30 -19.94 20.08
N LEU A 544 -9.84 -20.41 21.25
CA LEU A 544 -9.14 -21.68 21.42
C LEU A 544 -9.98 -22.87 20.92
N LYS A 545 -11.26 -22.92 21.31
CA LYS A 545 -12.20 -23.96 20.87
C LYS A 545 -12.40 -23.95 19.35
N THR A 546 -12.54 -22.76 18.76
CA THR A 546 -12.67 -22.57 17.32
C THR A 546 -11.39 -23.02 16.60
N ALA A 547 -10.22 -22.63 17.08
CA ALA A 547 -8.93 -23.04 16.52
C ALA A 547 -8.75 -24.57 16.57
N LYS A 548 -9.09 -25.21 17.69
CA LYS A 548 -9.05 -26.68 17.84
C LYS A 548 -9.99 -27.38 16.85
N THR A 549 -11.19 -26.84 16.65
CA THR A 549 -12.17 -27.38 15.68
C THR A 549 -11.66 -27.28 14.23
N LEU A 550 -10.93 -26.21 13.91
CA LEU A 550 -10.36 -25.98 12.59
C LEU A 550 -8.97 -26.63 12.39
N GLY A 551 -8.42 -27.28 13.41
CA GLY A 551 -7.08 -27.88 13.35
C GLY A 551 -5.93 -26.87 13.30
N ILE A 552 -6.17 -25.63 13.73
CA ILE A 552 -5.19 -24.54 13.70
C ILE A 552 -4.24 -24.66 14.91
N PRO A 553 -2.91 -24.71 14.69
CA PRO A 553 -1.94 -24.66 15.77
C PRO A 553 -2.02 -23.34 16.56
N VAL A 554 -1.96 -23.44 17.89
CA VAL A 554 -2.02 -22.29 18.80
C VAL A 554 -0.74 -22.18 19.63
N LEU A 555 -0.17 -20.97 19.67
CA LEU A 555 0.78 -20.53 20.68
C LEU A 555 0.03 -19.68 21.72
N LEU A 556 -0.04 -20.17 22.96
CA LEU A 556 -0.60 -19.41 24.06
C LEU A 556 0.52 -18.86 24.94
N ASN A 557 0.50 -17.54 25.15
CA ASN A 557 1.23 -16.90 26.22
C ASN A 557 0.25 -16.52 27.33
N PRO A 558 0.21 -17.24 28.47
CA PRO A 558 -0.81 -17.06 29.50
C PRO A 558 -0.53 -15.83 30.39
N ALA A 559 -0.39 -14.67 29.76
CA ALA A 559 0.00 -13.41 30.37
C ALA A 559 -1.10 -12.33 30.21
N PRO A 560 -1.47 -11.61 31.29
CA PRO A 560 -1.07 -11.82 32.68
C PRO A 560 -1.59 -13.16 33.23
N ALA A 561 -0.88 -13.69 34.23
CA ALA A 561 -1.16 -15.00 34.82
C ALA A 561 -2.56 -15.06 35.42
N GLN A 562 -3.36 -16.03 34.96
CA GLN A 562 -4.71 -16.32 35.45
C GLN A 562 -4.91 -17.84 35.43
N VAL A 563 -5.76 -18.36 36.33
CA VAL A 563 -6.09 -19.80 36.34
C VAL A 563 -6.81 -20.18 35.04
N LEU A 564 -6.31 -21.21 34.36
CA LEU A 564 -6.88 -21.71 33.10
C LEU A 564 -7.55 -23.07 33.31
N PRO A 565 -8.73 -23.33 32.69
CA PRO A 565 -9.34 -24.65 32.68
C PRO A 565 -8.40 -25.72 32.10
N SER A 566 -8.49 -26.95 32.60
CA SER A 566 -7.62 -28.05 32.16
C SER A 566 -7.73 -28.38 30.66
N GLU A 567 -8.90 -28.13 30.07
CA GLU A 567 -9.17 -28.37 28.64
C GLU A 567 -8.32 -27.50 27.71
N VAL A 568 -7.81 -26.35 28.19
CA VAL A 568 -7.00 -25.41 27.39
C VAL A 568 -5.68 -26.04 26.94
N TYR A 569 -5.09 -26.90 27.77
CA TYR A 569 -3.77 -27.48 27.52
C TYR A 569 -3.81 -28.58 26.46
N GLU A 570 -4.93 -29.29 26.34
CA GLU A 570 -5.05 -30.48 25.51
C GLU A 570 -5.02 -30.11 24.02
N GLY A 571 -3.91 -30.45 23.35
CA GLY A 571 -3.71 -30.20 21.93
C GLY A 571 -3.10 -28.84 21.60
N LEU A 572 -2.69 -28.07 22.62
CA LEU A 572 -2.00 -26.80 22.45
C LEU A 572 -0.63 -27.02 21.80
N ALA A 573 -0.34 -26.30 20.71
CA ALA A 573 0.89 -26.51 19.94
C ALA A 573 2.13 -25.96 20.69
N HIS A 574 2.00 -24.78 21.28
CA HIS A 574 3.07 -24.12 22.02
C HIS A 574 2.51 -23.39 23.25
N LEU A 575 3.12 -23.60 24.41
CA LEU A 575 2.87 -22.81 25.63
C LEU A 575 4.18 -22.09 26.00
N VAL A 576 4.15 -20.76 26.00
CA VAL A 576 5.32 -19.92 26.32
C VAL A 576 4.97 -19.03 27.50
N LEU A 577 5.65 -19.22 28.62
CA LEU A 577 5.34 -18.57 29.89
C LEU A 577 6.60 -18.13 30.63
N ASN A 578 6.50 -17.16 31.53
CA ASN A 578 7.59 -16.76 32.44
C ASN A 578 7.53 -17.50 33.78
N GLU A 579 8.44 -17.18 34.70
CA GLU A 579 8.52 -17.77 36.04
C GLU A 579 7.24 -17.56 36.85
N THR A 580 6.76 -16.31 36.94
CA THR A 580 5.54 -15.98 37.68
C THR A 580 4.30 -16.71 37.14
N GLU A 581 4.16 -16.77 35.82
CA GLU A 581 3.06 -17.47 35.13
C GLU A 581 3.16 -18.99 35.33
N ALA A 582 4.38 -19.55 35.28
CA ALA A 582 4.62 -20.97 35.48
C ALA A 582 4.32 -21.40 36.91
N ALA A 583 4.75 -20.61 37.89
CA ALA A 583 4.47 -20.84 39.30
C ALA A 583 2.95 -20.87 39.55
N LEU A 584 2.23 -19.84 39.08
CA LEU A 584 0.77 -19.74 39.27
C LEU A 584 0.01 -20.91 38.62
N LEU A 585 0.36 -21.30 37.39
CA LEU A 585 -0.35 -22.37 36.66
C LEU A 585 0.05 -23.80 37.10
N SER A 586 1.12 -23.92 37.88
CA SER A 586 1.58 -25.19 38.49
C SER A 586 1.31 -25.28 39.99
N ASP A 587 0.67 -24.27 40.59
CA ASP A 587 0.39 -24.19 42.04
C ASP A 587 1.67 -24.21 42.90
N LEU A 588 2.68 -23.45 42.46
CA LEU A 588 3.98 -23.26 43.12
C LEU A 588 4.24 -21.78 43.39
N ASN A 589 5.27 -21.47 44.18
CA ASN A 589 5.78 -20.11 44.33
C ASN A 589 6.87 -19.83 43.29
N GLU A 590 7.09 -18.55 42.98
CA GLU A 590 8.12 -18.14 42.03
C GLU A 590 9.54 -18.56 42.49
N GLU A 591 9.79 -18.49 43.80
CA GLU A 591 11.04 -18.93 44.43
C GLU A 591 11.36 -20.43 44.17
N ASP A 592 10.33 -21.27 44.00
CA ASP A 592 10.52 -22.70 43.74
C ASP A 592 11.14 -22.95 42.35
N LEU A 593 10.97 -22.01 41.41
CA LEU A 593 11.52 -22.08 40.06
C LEU A 593 12.99 -21.65 39.98
N GLU A 594 13.60 -21.20 41.08
CA GLU A 594 15.05 -21.00 41.14
C GLU A 594 15.80 -22.32 40.90
N ASP A 595 15.25 -23.45 41.35
CA ASP A 595 15.78 -24.78 41.06
C ASP A 595 15.33 -25.26 39.67
N ILE A 596 16.31 -25.51 38.80
CA ILE A 596 16.07 -26.04 37.45
C ILE A 596 15.38 -27.42 37.47
N SER A 597 15.55 -28.20 38.55
CA SER A 597 14.86 -29.48 38.72
C SER A 597 13.35 -29.30 38.87
N THR A 598 12.92 -28.21 39.51
CA THR A 598 11.52 -27.81 39.62
C THR A 598 10.98 -27.31 38.28
N VAL A 599 11.74 -26.46 37.57
CA VAL A 599 11.38 -25.99 36.22
C VAL A 599 11.13 -27.16 35.27
N GLN A 600 11.98 -28.20 35.33
CA GLN A 600 11.78 -29.42 34.55
C GLN A 600 10.47 -30.13 34.91
N LYS A 601 10.16 -30.31 36.21
CA LYS A 601 8.92 -30.96 36.66
C LYS A 601 7.67 -30.19 36.20
N VAL A 602 7.73 -28.86 36.24
CA VAL A 602 6.65 -27.98 35.77
C VAL A 602 6.45 -28.11 34.27
N ALA A 603 7.53 -28.14 33.47
CA ALA A 603 7.42 -28.40 32.04
C ALA A 603 6.84 -29.79 31.74
N ASP A 604 7.31 -30.82 32.44
CA ASP A 604 6.80 -32.20 32.33
C ASP A 604 5.30 -32.28 32.69
N GLN A 605 4.85 -31.50 33.68
CA GLN A 605 3.43 -31.39 34.06
C GLN A 605 2.57 -30.83 32.92
N PHE A 606 3.02 -29.78 32.22
CA PHE A 606 2.27 -29.23 31.08
C PHE A 606 2.27 -30.17 29.86
N LEU A 607 3.37 -30.88 29.62
CA LEU A 607 3.39 -31.94 28.59
C LEU A 607 2.39 -33.05 28.93
N ALA A 608 2.30 -33.47 30.19
CA ALA A 608 1.33 -34.46 30.64
C ALA A 608 -0.14 -33.99 30.51
N ARG A 609 -0.39 -32.67 30.54
CA ARG A 609 -1.70 -32.05 30.26
C ARG A 609 -2.02 -31.94 28.76
N GLY A 610 -1.10 -32.33 27.87
CA GLY A 610 -1.33 -32.40 26.42
C GLY A 610 -0.75 -31.27 25.58
N VAL A 611 0.10 -30.41 26.16
CA VAL A 611 0.85 -29.39 25.40
C VAL A 611 1.97 -30.05 24.59
N ARG A 612 2.15 -29.66 23.33
CA ARG A 612 3.19 -30.25 22.47
C ARG A 612 4.59 -29.72 22.74
N ASN A 613 4.71 -28.40 22.90
CA ASN A 613 5.96 -27.70 23.16
C ASN A 613 5.77 -26.71 24.32
N VAL A 614 6.59 -26.80 25.35
CA VAL A 614 6.57 -25.92 26.52
C VAL A 614 7.88 -25.15 26.58
N VAL A 615 7.80 -23.83 26.76
CA VAL A 615 8.96 -22.95 26.94
C VAL A 615 8.72 -22.07 28.15
N ILE A 616 9.59 -22.19 29.16
CA ILE A 616 9.57 -21.38 30.38
C ILE A 616 10.75 -20.40 30.29
N THR A 617 10.45 -19.12 30.15
CA THR A 617 11.43 -18.03 30.16
C THR A 617 11.82 -17.71 31.60
N LEU A 618 13.13 -17.57 31.85
CA LEU A 618 13.73 -17.44 33.19
C LEU A 618 14.53 -16.13 33.31
N GLY A 619 14.08 -15.07 32.65
CA GLY A 619 14.75 -13.77 32.59
C GLY A 619 16.24 -13.88 32.23
N GLY A 620 17.10 -13.34 33.11
CA GLY A 620 18.56 -13.36 32.96
C GLY A 620 19.20 -14.76 33.03
N ARG A 621 18.45 -15.81 33.35
CA ARG A 621 18.92 -17.21 33.34
C ARG A 621 18.69 -17.91 31.99
N GLY A 622 17.89 -17.32 31.10
CA GLY A 622 17.63 -17.82 29.75
C GLY A 622 16.23 -18.42 29.61
N ALA A 623 16.11 -19.59 28.98
CA ALA A 623 14.83 -20.28 28.82
C ALA A 623 15.01 -21.80 28.87
N TYR A 624 14.11 -22.46 29.60
CA TYR A 624 13.98 -23.92 29.62
C TYR A 624 12.91 -24.36 28.62
N TYR A 625 13.14 -25.46 27.91
CA TYR A 625 12.15 -26.04 27.02
C TYR A 625 12.01 -27.54 27.21
N ALA A 626 10.83 -28.05 26.86
CA ALA A 626 10.54 -29.47 26.73
C ALA A 626 9.46 -29.68 25.67
N ASN A 627 9.51 -30.78 24.93
CA ASN A 627 8.48 -31.16 23.96
C ASN A 627 8.10 -32.64 24.07
N MET A 628 6.99 -33.02 23.42
CA MET A 628 6.49 -34.40 23.42
C MET A 628 7.40 -35.40 22.70
N THR A 629 8.35 -34.95 21.87
CA THR A 629 9.34 -35.85 21.23
C THR A 629 10.51 -36.20 22.16
N GLY A 630 10.55 -35.62 23.37
CA GLY A 630 11.56 -35.87 24.40
C GLY A 630 12.74 -34.90 24.38
N SER A 631 12.74 -33.92 23.46
CA SER A 631 13.76 -32.86 23.44
C SER A 631 13.49 -31.88 24.59
N LYS A 632 14.50 -31.67 25.43
CA LYS A 632 14.44 -30.72 26.55
C LYS A 632 15.80 -30.15 26.89
N GLY A 633 15.83 -28.99 27.52
CA GLY A 633 17.06 -28.40 28.02
C GLY A 633 16.93 -26.94 28.43
N LEU A 634 17.95 -26.47 29.14
CA LEU A 634 18.13 -25.05 29.48
C LEU A 634 19.05 -24.41 28.43
N ILE A 635 18.60 -23.29 27.85
CA ILE A 635 19.44 -22.42 27.01
C ILE A 635 19.74 -21.15 27.82
N PRO A 636 21.02 -20.86 28.14
CA PRO A 636 21.37 -19.70 28.94
C PRO A 636 21.11 -18.38 28.20
N ALA A 637 20.81 -17.32 28.96
CA ALA A 637 20.71 -15.97 28.41
C ALA A 637 22.06 -15.43 27.92
N LEU A 638 22.02 -14.44 27.04
CA LEU A 638 23.20 -13.67 26.68
C LEU A 638 23.43 -12.57 27.70
N LYS A 639 24.70 -12.37 28.09
CA LYS A 639 25.09 -11.23 28.93
C LYS A 639 25.10 -9.96 28.10
N VAL A 640 24.25 -9.01 28.46
CA VAL A 640 24.13 -7.69 27.83
C VAL A 640 23.90 -6.64 28.91
N ASP A 641 24.24 -5.39 28.61
CA ASP A 641 23.90 -4.26 29.47
C ASP A 641 22.39 -4.00 29.37
N VAL A 642 21.67 -4.22 30.47
CA VAL A 642 20.21 -4.07 30.52
C VAL A 642 19.86 -2.59 30.68
N VAL A 643 19.10 -2.07 29.73
CA VAL A 643 18.65 -0.69 29.68
C VAL A 643 17.15 -0.59 29.99
N ASP A 644 16.33 -1.44 29.38
CA ASP A 644 14.87 -1.45 29.53
C ASP A 644 14.33 -2.84 29.19
N THR A 645 13.65 -3.52 30.11
CA THR A 645 13.15 -4.89 29.89
C THR A 645 11.78 -4.96 29.21
N THR A 646 11.19 -3.80 28.87
CA THR A 646 9.87 -3.72 28.25
C THR A 646 9.85 -4.44 26.89
N ALA A 647 8.76 -5.18 26.61
CA ALA A 647 8.57 -5.98 25.39
C ALA A 647 9.60 -7.10 25.16
N ALA A 648 10.49 -7.43 26.11
CA ALA A 648 11.46 -8.51 25.95
C ALA A 648 10.79 -9.89 25.79
N GLY A 649 9.79 -10.18 26.63
CA GLY A 649 9.00 -11.41 26.52
C GLY A 649 8.20 -11.48 25.22
N ASP A 650 7.59 -10.37 24.80
CA ASP A 650 6.85 -10.28 23.54
C ASP A 650 7.78 -10.47 22.34
N THR A 651 9.01 -9.92 22.41
CA THR A 651 10.06 -10.15 21.40
C THR A 651 10.45 -11.62 21.33
N PHE A 652 10.66 -12.25 22.48
CA PHE A 652 11.00 -13.67 22.55
C PHE A 652 9.93 -14.54 21.88
N ILE A 653 8.65 -14.26 22.18
CA ILE A 653 7.50 -14.95 21.60
C ILE A 653 7.44 -14.71 20.09
N GLY A 654 7.59 -13.47 19.63
CA GLY A 654 7.55 -13.16 18.20
C GLY A 654 8.67 -13.85 17.42
N ALA A 655 9.89 -13.86 17.94
CA ALA A 655 11.02 -14.58 17.36
C ALA A 655 10.76 -16.09 17.27
N TYR A 656 10.24 -16.67 18.34
CA TYR A 656 9.93 -18.10 18.42
C TYR A 656 8.81 -18.47 17.45
N ALA A 657 7.76 -17.64 17.38
CA ALA A 657 6.61 -17.87 16.52
C ALA A 657 6.96 -17.80 15.04
N VAL A 658 7.84 -16.87 14.63
CA VAL A 658 8.34 -16.78 13.26
C VAL A 658 9.05 -18.08 12.85
N ASP A 659 9.92 -18.61 13.70
CA ASP A 659 10.61 -19.88 13.42
C ASP A 659 9.63 -21.08 13.43
N ALA A 660 8.70 -21.12 14.37
CA ALA A 660 7.68 -22.18 14.46
C ALA A 660 6.77 -22.20 13.22
N ALA A 661 6.24 -21.05 12.81
CA ALA A 661 5.38 -20.93 11.64
C ALA A 661 6.11 -21.30 10.34
N ASN A 662 7.40 -20.90 10.20
CA ASN A 662 8.23 -21.32 9.08
C ASN A 662 8.45 -22.84 9.04
N ALA A 663 8.65 -23.49 10.20
CA ALA A 663 8.84 -24.93 10.27
C ALA A 663 7.56 -25.70 9.88
N MET A 664 6.37 -25.16 10.18
CA MET A 664 5.09 -25.80 9.86
C MET A 664 4.80 -25.95 8.36
N VAL A 665 5.44 -25.13 7.51
CA VAL A 665 5.31 -25.20 6.05
C VAL A 665 6.52 -25.84 5.36
N ARG A 666 7.54 -26.23 6.13
CA ARG A 666 8.75 -26.91 5.64
C ARG A 666 8.67 -28.40 5.93
N PRO A 667 9.38 -29.24 5.15
CA PRO A 667 9.44 -30.69 5.39
C PRO A 667 10.34 -31.07 6.58
N GLU A 668 11.15 -30.14 7.10
CA GLU A 668 12.07 -30.37 8.20
C GLU A 668 11.34 -30.34 9.55
N GLU A 669 11.81 -31.13 10.52
CA GLU A 669 11.28 -31.08 11.88
C GLU A 669 11.59 -29.72 12.55
N PHE A 670 10.68 -29.26 13.40
CA PHE A 670 10.85 -28.01 14.15
C PHE A 670 12.01 -28.11 15.16
N ASP A 671 13.12 -27.43 14.87
CA ASP A 671 14.24 -27.25 15.81
C ASP A 671 13.89 -26.22 16.88
N ILE A 672 13.20 -26.68 17.93
CA ILE A 672 12.83 -25.86 19.09
C ILE A 672 14.05 -25.23 19.77
N LYS A 673 15.20 -25.90 19.80
CA LYS A 673 16.43 -25.40 20.43
C LYS A 673 17.01 -24.23 19.64
N GLY A 674 17.06 -24.37 18.31
CA GLY A 674 17.46 -23.30 17.40
C GLY A 674 16.54 -22.08 17.50
N ALA A 675 15.22 -22.30 17.55
CA ALA A 675 14.24 -21.24 17.71
C ALA A 675 14.47 -20.45 19.02
N ILE A 676 14.63 -21.14 20.16
CA ILE A 676 14.87 -20.50 21.46
C ILE A 676 16.17 -19.71 21.47
N LYS A 677 17.24 -20.24 20.88
CA LYS A 677 18.52 -19.52 20.76
C LYS A 677 18.34 -18.17 20.04
N LYS A 678 17.61 -18.15 18.93
CA LYS A 678 17.29 -16.90 18.22
C LYS A 678 16.36 -15.99 19.02
N SER A 679 15.39 -16.54 19.75
CA SER A 679 14.51 -15.77 20.63
C SER A 679 15.27 -15.08 21.76
N ILE A 680 16.24 -15.78 22.38
CA ILE A 680 17.13 -15.19 23.39
C ILE A 680 17.97 -14.08 22.77
N GLN A 681 18.52 -14.28 21.56
CA GLN A 681 19.25 -13.23 20.86
C GLN A 681 18.40 -11.98 20.61
N ALA A 682 17.15 -12.16 20.15
CA ALA A 682 16.25 -11.06 19.85
C ALA A 682 15.88 -10.29 21.13
N ALA A 683 15.46 -11.00 22.17
CA ALA A 683 15.14 -10.42 23.47
C ALA A 683 16.36 -9.72 24.10
N SER A 684 17.56 -10.28 23.98
CA SER A 684 18.78 -9.65 24.50
C SER A 684 19.10 -8.32 23.82
N LYS A 685 18.80 -8.19 22.51
CA LYS A 685 18.93 -6.91 21.80
C LYS A 685 17.85 -5.92 22.23
N THR A 686 16.61 -6.38 22.40
CA THR A 686 15.50 -5.56 22.92
C THR A 686 15.88 -4.96 24.27
N VAL A 687 16.35 -5.76 25.22
CA VAL A 687 16.65 -5.26 26.59
C VAL A 687 17.81 -4.28 26.66
N SER A 688 18.68 -4.25 25.64
CA SER A 688 19.81 -3.32 25.53
C SER A 688 19.43 -1.94 24.97
N ARG A 689 18.15 -1.73 24.63
CA ARG A 689 17.63 -0.51 24.00
C ARG A 689 16.46 0.02 24.83
N LYS A 690 16.19 1.33 24.77
CA LYS A 690 15.01 1.93 25.42
C LYS A 690 13.75 1.77 24.56
N GLY A 691 12.60 1.63 25.22
CA GLY A 691 11.27 1.70 24.63
C GLY A 691 10.72 0.34 24.21
N ALA A 692 9.39 0.21 24.13
CA ALA A 692 8.69 -1.05 23.86
C ALA A 692 8.86 -1.53 22.40
N GLN A 693 7.89 -1.26 21.52
CA GLN A 693 7.91 -1.76 20.13
C GLN A 693 9.12 -1.30 19.31
N VAL A 694 9.65 -0.12 19.64
CA VAL A 694 10.81 0.47 18.94
C VAL A 694 12.13 -0.26 19.23
N SER A 695 12.29 -0.87 20.40
CA SER A 695 13.53 -1.57 20.77
C SER A 695 13.67 -2.93 20.09
N ILE A 696 12.54 -3.54 19.71
CA ILE A 696 12.47 -4.83 19.01
C ILE A 696 13.40 -4.79 17.79
N PRO A 697 14.33 -5.73 17.60
CA PRO A 697 15.23 -5.72 16.44
C PRO A 697 14.50 -6.16 15.15
N TRP A 698 14.97 -5.64 14.02
CA TRP A 698 14.62 -6.17 12.70
C TRP A 698 15.44 -7.42 12.35
N LYS A 699 14.97 -8.21 11.38
CA LYS A 699 15.64 -9.43 10.91
C LYS A 699 17.09 -9.19 10.48
N ASP A 700 17.35 -8.09 9.76
CA ASP A 700 18.68 -7.68 9.30
C ASP A 700 19.59 -7.23 10.45
N GLU A 701 19.03 -6.84 11.58
CA GLU A 701 19.79 -6.55 12.79
C GLU A 701 20.19 -7.81 13.54
N MET A 702 19.55 -8.96 13.32
CA MET A 702 19.83 -10.18 14.09
C MET A 702 21.25 -10.71 13.90
N GLY A 703 21.89 -10.44 12.75
CA GLY A 703 23.26 -10.83 12.43
C GLY A 703 23.47 -12.35 12.36
N SER A 704 24.48 -12.80 11.63
CA SER A 704 24.92 -14.22 11.67
C SER A 704 25.82 -14.45 12.88
N ALA A 705 25.30 -14.31 14.09
CA ALA A 705 26.07 -14.56 15.31
C ALA A 705 26.10 -16.08 15.58
N THR A 706 27.29 -16.67 15.44
CA THR A 706 27.60 -18.03 15.89
C THR A 706 27.46 -18.06 17.43
N LEU A 707 26.50 -18.84 17.93
CA LEU A 707 26.34 -19.17 19.35
C LEU A 707 27.19 -20.36 19.74
#